data_AF-A0A8H9FTT0-F1
#
_entry.id   AF-A0A8H9FTT0-F1
#
_cell.length_a   1.000
_cell.length_b   1.000
_cell.length_c   1.000
_cell.angle_alpha   90.00
_cell.angle_beta   90.00
_cell.angle_gamma   90.00
#
_symmetry.space_group_name_H-M   'P 1'
#
loop_
_entity.id
_entity.type
_entity.pdbx_description
1 polymer ?
#
loop_
_entity_poly.entity_id
_entity_poly.type
_entity_poly.pdbx_seq_one_letter_code
_entity_poly.pdbx_strand_id
1 'polypeptide(L)'
;MAPPTSGHVRGALATATTAFVALVGGWIWAAMQQPDGYDAVRESISALAASETPHRWIMTAALVVTGVAHVGSALLLPGLRRAGRAVLTAAGVATVLVALVPLPSRAEGSAVHTVVAALSFVLLAAWPWFGADERATPLLRPAVARPASIVLLLLVASLPLGVGSGLPFGAHERVVAGLLAAWPLATAAVAWWAMGHRIGDRRVRRVVTVALLTVACAAGGVAATRLAPATAETTHYSAQVQLSMDPRDSTRLVARTLFGDIDVGFTGLAPGIEATPQVKASIADLLSRPQITVSSLQPGPLELNAAIVRAARDVGIRFALGALAVAALWVLLRAIVRRRRPGAWAWAGATTAWVVACGATGLGMWQTYQPERQHEFTSTGVLGTVQRNQSLLSDVEARTAQVSPYLRNLIALSSALQDKYSPTELAQPTALRVLLVSDLHAGNQYALMRTIVEEEDIDLVVDTGDLVNFGTVAEGNASGMFAGIASVPVPYVFVRGNHDATSATDRAVLDRMAAIPNVVLLQPDDETYTVVEAGGIRIAGFNDPRWFGDDGKRSKDKQQPAKRAFVSAFEEQDPLDLLVSHEPWAVQDVPRADVAVNGHMHTPDLEGNRIQAGTFTGGGPLTHFVGSEDGEELIGQPSAFDVLSFGETCRLTSVTRYRFRNVIEGRPAYDDVSLVNGSRIDTVTEDGRTCEKPEPGAGVLDALTLTEVPAKPPAAE
;
A
#
# COMPACT_ATOMS: atom_id res chain seq x y z
N MET A 1 23.65 50.63 15.36
CA MET A 1 22.65 49.59 15.05
C MET A 1 21.81 49.41 16.30
N ALA A 2 20.49 49.59 16.21
CA ALA A 2 19.58 49.27 17.29
C ALA A 2 19.68 47.77 17.64
N PRO A 3 19.50 47.36 18.91
CA PRO A 3 19.48 45.95 19.27
C PRO A 3 18.37 45.24 18.47
N PRO A 4 18.62 44.03 17.94
CA PRO A 4 17.61 43.29 17.21
C PRO A 4 16.37 43.06 18.09
N THR A 5 15.20 43.44 17.58
CA THR A 5 13.93 43.21 18.28
C THR A 5 13.62 41.71 18.31
N SER A 6 13.03 41.23 19.40
CA SER A 6 12.65 39.82 19.57
C SER A 6 11.75 39.31 18.43
N GLY A 7 10.92 40.19 17.85
CA GLY A 7 10.06 39.90 16.71
C GLY A 7 10.79 39.53 15.42
N HIS A 8 11.92 40.19 15.11
CA HIS A 8 12.69 39.87 13.89
C HIS A 8 13.29 38.47 13.93
N VAL A 9 13.73 37.99 15.10
CA VAL A 9 14.32 36.66 15.20
C VAL A 9 13.26 35.56 15.19
N ARG A 10 12.06 35.81 15.75
CA ARG A 10 10.89 34.93 15.58
C ARG A 10 10.54 34.77 14.11
N GLY A 11 10.44 35.91 13.41
CA GLY A 11 10.15 35.93 11.99
C GLY A 11 11.22 35.19 11.17
N ALA A 12 12.50 35.44 11.43
CA ALA A 12 13.60 34.76 10.75
C ALA A 12 13.60 33.24 10.97
N LEU A 13 13.30 32.79 12.19
CA LEU A 13 13.19 31.36 12.49
C LEU A 13 11.97 30.76 11.77
N ALA A 14 10.81 31.41 11.84
CA ALA A 14 9.60 30.96 11.16
C ALA A 14 9.83 30.83 9.65
N THR A 15 10.34 31.88 8.99
CA THR A 15 10.59 31.84 7.54
C THR A 15 11.66 30.82 7.17
N ALA A 16 12.74 30.68 7.94
CA ALA A 16 13.77 29.70 7.63
C ALA A 16 13.29 28.24 7.85
N THR A 17 12.44 28.02 8.86
CA THR A 17 11.77 26.73 9.08
C THR A 17 10.79 26.44 7.95
N THR A 18 9.97 27.41 7.55
CA THR A 18 9.05 27.27 6.41
C THR A 18 9.81 26.92 5.13
N ALA A 19 10.95 27.57 4.84
CA ALA A 19 11.75 27.24 3.66
C ALA A 19 12.24 25.78 3.67
N PHE A 20 12.75 25.31 4.81
CA PHE A 20 13.25 23.94 4.93
C PHE A 20 12.11 22.90 4.86
N VAL A 21 11.01 23.14 5.58
CA VAL A 21 9.86 22.22 5.61
C VAL A 21 9.16 22.19 4.26
N ALA A 22 8.97 23.33 3.60
CA ALA A 22 8.37 23.39 2.28
C ALA A 22 9.21 22.63 1.25
N LEU A 23 10.53 22.82 1.25
CA LEU A 23 11.41 22.14 0.31
C LEU A 23 11.45 20.62 0.55
N VAL A 24 11.80 20.20 1.77
CA VAL A 24 11.99 18.79 2.11
C VAL A 24 10.65 18.05 2.13
N GLY A 25 9.65 18.61 2.81
CA GLY A 25 8.30 18.04 2.84
C GLY A 25 7.65 18.05 1.47
N GLY A 26 7.87 19.09 0.67
CA GLY A 26 7.33 19.22 -0.68
C GLY A 26 7.84 18.14 -1.63
N TRP A 27 9.15 17.86 -1.65
CA TRP A 27 9.64 16.77 -2.51
C TRP A 27 9.24 15.39 -1.99
N ILE A 28 9.07 15.20 -0.67
CA ILE A 28 8.62 13.91 -0.11
C ILE A 28 7.18 13.68 -0.53
N TRP A 29 6.32 14.67 -0.31
CA TRP A 29 4.90 14.57 -0.64
C TRP A 29 4.69 14.45 -2.15
N ALA A 30 5.38 15.24 -2.97
CA ALA A 30 5.28 15.14 -4.42
C ALA A 30 5.73 13.75 -4.93
N ALA A 31 6.78 13.17 -4.33
CA ALA A 31 7.24 11.82 -4.65
C ALA A 31 6.21 10.74 -4.27
N MET A 32 5.53 10.87 -3.12
CA MET A 32 4.49 9.93 -2.69
C MET A 32 3.28 9.90 -3.63
N GLN A 33 3.04 10.97 -4.39
CA GLN A 33 1.94 11.05 -5.35
C GLN A 33 2.32 10.59 -6.76
N GLN A 34 3.58 10.21 -7.01
CA GLN A 34 3.98 9.74 -8.34
C GLN A 34 3.54 8.27 -8.55
N PRO A 35 3.06 7.92 -9.77
CA PRO A 35 2.81 6.54 -10.15
C PRO A 35 4.12 5.73 -10.23
N ASP A 36 3.99 4.41 -10.36
CA ASP A 36 5.13 3.48 -10.44
C ASP A 36 6.12 3.88 -11.55
N GLY A 37 7.41 3.77 -11.25
CA GLY A 37 8.50 4.12 -12.15
C GLY A 37 9.23 5.44 -11.85
N TYR A 38 8.78 6.23 -10.87
CA TYR A 38 9.57 7.35 -10.34
C TYR A 38 10.64 6.89 -9.33
N ASP A 39 11.90 7.29 -9.52
CA ASP A 39 13.01 6.96 -8.63
C ASP A 39 13.67 8.21 -8.03
N ALA A 40 13.36 8.52 -6.76
CA ALA A 40 13.94 9.66 -6.03
C ALA A 40 15.47 9.60 -5.85
N VAL A 41 16.09 8.44 -6.06
CA VAL A 41 17.55 8.27 -5.99
C VAL A 41 18.20 8.75 -7.29
N ARG A 42 17.55 8.55 -8.43
CA ARG A 42 18.08 8.88 -9.76
C ARG A 42 17.52 10.19 -10.31
N GLU A 43 16.23 10.42 -10.17
CA GLU A 43 15.52 11.56 -10.73
C GLU A 43 15.62 12.81 -9.86
N SER A 44 15.68 13.96 -10.53
CA SER A 44 15.89 15.27 -9.88
C SER A 44 14.69 15.72 -9.03
N ILE A 45 14.91 16.72 -8.18
CA ILE A 45 13.83 17.44 -7.50
C ILE A 45 12.95 18.14 -8.54
N SER A 46 13.56 18.71 -9.58
CA SER A 46 12.84 19.41 -10.64
C SER A 46 11.96 18.51 -11.50
N ALA A 47 12.25 17.21 -11.58
CA ALA A 47 11.39 16.23 -12.25
C ALA A 47 9.99 16.18 -11.62
N LEU A 48 9.90 16.37 -10.29
CA LEU A 48 8.63 16.45 -9.55
C LEU A 48 7.80 17.70 -9.87
N ALA A 49 8.42 18.72 -10.49
CA ALA A 49 7.77 19.96 -10.92
C ALA A 49 7.69 20.07 -12.45
N ALA A 50 8.08 19.03 -13.21
CA ALA A 50 8.06 19.05 -14.67
C ALA A 50 6.62 19.12 -15.21
N SER A 51 6.47 19.63 -16.43
CA SER A 51 5.17 20.03 -16.94
C SER A 51 4.20 18.86 -17.13
N GLU A 52 4.73 17.71 -17.55
CA GLU A 52 4.03 16.45 -17.76
C GLU A 52 3.93 15.56 -16.50
N THR A 53 4.47 16.01 -15.36
CA THR A 53 4.46 15.21 -14.13
C THR A 53 3.10 15.29 -13.42
N PRO A 54 2.48 14.14 -13.09
CA PRO A 54 1.25 14.12 -12.28
C PRO A 54 1.43 14.84 -10.95
N HIS A 55 0.40 15.56 -10.52
CA HIS A 55 0.42 16.34 -9.26
C HIS A 55 1.60 17.33 -9.11
N ARG A 56 2.20 17.80 -10.23
CA ARG A 56 3.33 18.77 -10.24
C ARG A 56 3.12 19.99 -9.35
N TRP A 57 1.86 20.42 -9.18
CA TRP A 57 1.50 21.58 -8.37
C TRP A 57 2.05 21.50 -6.94
N ILE A 58 2.24 20.29 -6.38
CA ILE A 58 2.80 20.07 -5.04
C ILE A 58 4.23 20.61 -4.98
N MET A 59 5.10 20.15 -5.88
CA MET A 59 6.50 20.59 -5.89
C MET A 59 6.64 22.04 -6.37
N THR A 60 5.81 22.47 -7.34
CA THR A 60 5.78 23.87 -7.79
C THR A 60 5.43 24.81 -6.62
N ALA A 61 4.39 24.50 -5.85
CA ALA A 61 4.00 25.28 -4.67
C ALA A 61 5.10 25.25 -3.60
N ALA A 62 5.71 24.09 -3.36
CA ALA A 62 6.83 23.95 -2.44
C ALA A 62 8.02 24.85 -2.81
N LEU A 63 8.40 24.91 -4.08
CA LEU A 63 9.48 25.79 -4.57
C LEU A 63 9.13 27.28 -4.40
N VAL A 64 7.90 27.68 -4.74
CA VAL A 64 7.43 29.07 -4.55
C VAL A 64 7.48 29.46 -3.07
N VAL A 65 6.91 28.64 -2.20
CA VAL A 65 6.92 28.87 -0.74
C VAL A 65 8.35 28.93 -0.22
N THR A 66 9.23 28.02 -0.66
CA THR A 66 10.65 28.00 -0.28
C THR A 66 11.35 29.30 -0.67
N GLY A 67 11.18 29.75 -1.91
CA GLY A 67 11.80 30.98 -2.41
C GLY A 67 11.33 32.23 -1.67
N VAL A 68 10.02 32.38 -1.46
CA VAL A 68 9.43 33.49 -0.67
C VAL A 68 9.93 33.45 0.78
N ALA A 69 10.02 32.27 1.38
CA ALA A 69 10.51 32.09 2.74
C ALA A 69 12.02 32.39 2.87
N HIS A 70 12.83 32.13 1.84
CA HIS A 70 14.23 32.59 1.79
C HIS A 70 14.35 34.11 1.71
N VAL A 71 13.48 34.79 0.94
CA VAL A 71 13.40 36.27 0.95
C VAL A 71 13.04 36.78 2.35
N GLY A 72 12.02 36.20 2.98
CA GLY A 72 11.67 36.53 4.37
C GLY A 72 12.83 36.33 5.35
N SER A 73 13.59 35.24 5.20
CA SER A 73 14.78 34.96 5.99
C SER A 73 15.87 36.03 5.78
N ALA A 74 16.10 36.47 4.53
CA ALA A 74 17.06 37.53 4.22
C ALA A 74 16.69 38.87 4.87
N LEU A 75 15.40 39.19 4.96
CA LEU A 75 14.91 40.44 5.55
C LEU A 75 14.97 40.41 7.08
N LEU A 76 14.66 39.26 7.69
CA LEU A 76 14.43 39.17 9.14
C LEU A 76 15.66 38.73 9.93
N LEU A 77 16.66 38.08 9.29
CA LEU A 77 17.82 37.55 9.99
C LEU A 77 18.68 38.68 10.61
N PRO A 78 18.92 38.68 11.94
CA PRO A 78 19.70 39.72 12.60
C PRO A 78 21.20 39.56 12.32
N GLY A 79 21.94 40.67 12.30
CA GLY A 79 23.40 40.65 12.11
C GLY A 79 23.88 40.34 10.69
N LEU A 80 22.98 40.17 9.73
CA LEU A 80 23.33 39.93 8.33
C LEU A 80 23.70 41.25 7.61
N ARG A 81 24.88 41.28 6.98
CA ARG A 81 25.34 42.43 6.16
C ARG A 81 24.45 42.63 4.93
N ARG A 82 24.40 43.87 4.42
CA ARG A 82 23.60 44.24 3.22
C ARG A 82 23.91 43.33 2.01
N ALA A 83 25.19 43.01 1.78
CA ALA A 83 25.60 42.11 0.70
C ALA A 83 25.01 40.69 0.88
N GLY A 84 25.14 40.10 2.07
CA GLY A 84 24.52 38.80 2.37
C GLY A 84 22.99 38.80 2.23
N ARG A 85 22.32 39.90 2.60
CA ARG A 85 20.87 40.06 2.38
C ARG A 85 20.52 40.05 0.90
N ALA A 86 21.26 40.80 0.08
CA ALA A 86 21.04 40.84 -1.36
C ALA A 86 21.23 39.46 -2.01
N VAL A 87 22.29 38.74 -1.64
CA VAL A 87 22.57 37.39 -2.17
C VAL A 87 21.49 36.39 -1.75
N LEU A 88 21.07 36.37 -0.48
CA LEU A 88 20.01 35.45 -0.03
C LEU A 88 18.63 35.81 -0.61
N THR A 89 18.35 37.10 -0.82
CA THR A 89 17.14 37.55 -1.51
C THR A 89 17.16 37.09 -2.96
N ALA A 90 18.27 37.28 -3.68
CA ALA A 90 18.45 36.81 -5.04
C ALA A 90 18.33 35.28 -5.13
N ALA A 91 18.83 34.55 -4.14
CA ALA A 91 18.67 33.10 -4.04
C ALA A 91 17.19 32.71 -3.95
N GLY A 92 16.42 33.35 -3.07
CA GLY A 92 14.99 33.10 -2.93
C GLY A 92 14.20 33.42 -4.21
N VAL A 93 14.52 34.53 -4.88
CA VAL A 93 13.93 34.89 -6.19
C VAL A 93 14.29 33.85 -7.25
N ALA A 94 15.54 33.40 -7.32
CA ALA A 94 15.96 32.35 -8.24
C ALA A 94 15.22 31.04 -7.97
N THR A 95 14.97 30.66 -6.71
CA THR A 95 14.15 29.49 -6.36
C THR A 95 12.70 29.61 -6.86
N VAL A 96 12.08 30.81 -6.77
CA VAL A 96 10.75 31.04 -7.37
C VAL A 96 10.81 30.90 -8.90
N LEU A 97 11.86 31.42 -9.54
CA LEU A 97 12.04 31.29 -10.99
C LEU A 97 12.20 29.83 -11.44
N VAL A 98 12.81 28.95 -10.63
CA VAL A 98 12.84 27.50 -10.92
C VAL A 98 11.42 26.93 -11.08
N ALA A 99 10.47 27.39 -10.26
CA ALA A 99 9.07 26.96 -10.34
C ALA A 99 8.34 27.51 -11.58
N LEU A 100 8.75 28.69 -12.07
CA LEU A 100 8.15 29.36 -13.24
C LEU A 100 8.72 28.87 -14.57
N VAL A 101 9.90 28.25 -14.56
CA VAL A 101 10.54 27.66 -15.74
C VAL A 101 10.67 26.16 -15.52
N PRO A 102 9.57 25.37 -15.53
CA PRO A 102 9.62 23.94 -15.29
C PRO A 102 10.37 23.19 -16.40
N LEU A 103 10.80 21.96 -16.11
CA LEU A 103 11.22 21.02 -17.16
C LEU A 103 10.02 20.65 -18.05
N PRO A 104 10.23 20.34 -19.35
CA PRO A 104 9.15 19.83 -20.21
C PRO A 104 8.58 18.52 -19.67
N SER A 105 9.44 17.52 -19.44
CA SER A 105 9.08 16.21 -18.90
C SER A 105 10.17 15.69 -17.95
N ARG A 106 9.97 14.50 -17.36
CA ARG A 106 10.96 13.83 -16.49
C ARG A 106 12.18 13.33 -17.27
N ALA A 107 12.02 13.06 -18.56
CA ALA A 107 13.07 12.53 -19.44
C ALA A 107 13.82 13.63 -20.21
N GLU A 108 13.25 14.83 -20.31
CA GLU A 108 13.79 15.93 -21.11
C GLU A 108 14.47 17.01 -20.26
N GLY A 109 15.63 17.48 -20.73
CA GLY A 109 16.35 18.60 -20.12
C GLY A 109 15.93 19.96 -20.68
N SER A 110 16.12 21.03 -19.89
CA SER A 110 15.97 22.42 -20.36
C SER A 110 17.17 23.26 -19.94
N ALA A 111 17.87 23.86 -20.91
CA ALA A 111 19.03 24.70 -20.64
C ALA A 111 18.67 25.92 -19.76
N VAL A 112 17.50 26.53 -20.01
CA VAL A 112 17.02 27.67 -19.23
C VAL A 112 16.73 27.24 -17.79
N HIS A 113 16.04 26.12 -17.59
CA HIS A 113 15.79 25.57 -16.27
C HIS A 113 17.11 25.30 -15.52
N THR A 114 18.06 24.62 -16.17
CA THR A 114 19.35 24.27 -15.58
C THR A 114 20.13 25.51 -15.13
N VAL A 115 20.15 26.58 -15.93
CA VAL A 115 20.82 27.84 -15.56
C VAL A 115 20.15 28.48 -14.35
N VAL A 116 18.83 28.54 -14.32
CA VAL A 116 18.07 29.15 -13.20
C VAL A 116 18.24 28.33 -11.92
N ALA A 117 18.17 27.00 -12.02
CA ALA A 117 18.41 26.09 -10.90
C ALA A 117 19.85 26.21 -10.37
N ALA A 118 20.85 26.19 -11.24
CA ALA A 118 22.24 26.37 -10.87
C ALA A 118 22.48 27.72 -10.16
N LEU A 119 21.88 28.80 -10.67
CA LEU A 119 21.96 30.12 -10.05
C LEU A 119 21.38 30.11 -8.64
N SER A 120 20.21 29.48 -8.43
CA SER A 120 19.60 29.33 -7.11
C SER A 120 20.54 28.62 -6.13
N PHE A 121 21.12 27.48 -6.53
CA PHE A 121 22.04 26.71 -5.68
C PHE A 121 23.32 27.49 -5.35
N VAL A 122 23.94 28.14 -6.35
CA VAL A 122 25.17 28.93 -6.15
C VAL A 122 24.93 30.10 -5.20
N LEU A 123 23.80 30.81 -5.35
CA LEU A 123 23.47 31.93 -4.46
C LEU A 123 23.18 31.46 -3.02
N LEU A 124 22.48 30.32 -2.85
CA LEU A 124 22.29 29.69 -1.54
C LEU A 124 23.61 29.22 -0.91
N ALA A 125 24.59 28.81 -1.72
CA ALA A 125 25.91 28.41 -1.22
C ALA A 125 26.80 29.62 -0.87
N ALA A 126 26.66 30.73 -1.61
CA ALA A 126 27.54 31.89 -1.53
C ALA A 126 27.11 32.93 -0.48
N TRP A 127 25.82 33.04 -0.14
CA TRP A 127 25.34 34.08 0.79
C TRP A 127 26.06 34.12 2.15
N PRO A 128 26.52 33.01 2.77
CA PRO A 128 27.19 33.08 4.07
C PRO A 128 28.50 33.86 3.98
N TRP A 129 29.23 33.77 2.85
CA TRP A 129 30.46 34.51 2.61
C TRP A 129 30.23 36.04 2.65
N PHE A 130 29.20 36.49 1.93
CA PHE A 130 28.82 37.91 1.83
C PHE A 130 28.09 38.42 3.07
N GLY A 131 27.48 37.51 3.83
CA GLY A 131 26.80 37.78 5.08
C GLY A 131 27.71 37.90 6.29
N ALA A 132 28.98 37.50 6.17
CA ALA A 132 29.87 37.32 7.31
C ALA A 132 30.24 38.63 8.03
N ASP A 133 30.08 38.63 9.36
CA ASP A 133 30.38 39.76 10.26
C ASP A 133 30.93 39.23 11.61
N GLU A 134 32.01 39.82 12.10
CA GLU A 134 32.66 39.47 13.37
C GLU A 134 31.73 39.66 14.58
N ARG A 135 30.78 40.59 14.48
CA ARG A 135 29.81 40.92 15.54
C ARG A 135 28.51 40.13 15.44
N ALA A 136 28.34 39.29 14.42
CA ALA A 136 27.14 38.50 14.21
C ALA A 136 27.12 37.20 15.03
N THR A 137 26.05 36.42 14.85
CA THR A 137 25.88 35.11 15.47
C THR A 137 27.03 34.17 15.12
N PRO A 138 27.35 33.16 15.95
CA PRO A 138 28.50 32.29 15.75
C PRO A 138 28.64 31.68 14.33
N LEU A 139 27.53 31.35 13.66
CA LEU A 139 27.54 30.79 12.31
C LEU A 139 27.83 31.84 11.21
N LEU A 140 27.60 33.12 11.47
CA LEU A 140 27.89 34.23 10.56
C LEU A 140 29.26 34.86 10.78
N ARG A 141 30.07 34.38 11.72
CA ARG A 141 31.43 34.88 11.88
C ARG A 141 32.28 34.48 10.66
N PRO A 142 33.18 35.35 10.16
CA PRO A 142 33.97 35.09 8.95
C PRO A 142 34.65 33.73 8.94
N ALA A 143 35.25 33.33 10.05
CA ALA A 143 35.97 32.06 10.12
C ALA A 143 35.07 30.82 10.39
N VAL A 144 33.75 30.95 10.29
CA VAL A 144 32.80 29.82 10.15
C VAL A 144 32.06 29.95 8.82
N ALA A 145 31.50 31.12 8.52
CA ALA A 145 30.69 31.37 7.35
C ALA A 145 31.46 31.24 6.02
N ARG A 146 32.73 31.67 5.98
CA ARG A 146 33.55 31.60 4.76
C ARG A 146 33.96 30.16 4.42
N PRO A 147 34.54 29.36 5.34
CA PRO A 147 34.79 27.95 5.07
C PRO A 147 33.52 27.16 4.75
N ALA A 148 32.42 27.43 5.45
CA ALA A 148 31.14 26.78 5.16
C ALA A 148 30.65 27.11 3.74
N SER A 149 30.75 28.37 3.31
CA SER A 149 30.40 28.77 1.94
C SER A 149 31.28 28.07 0.90
N ILE A 150 32.59 27.91 1.14
CA ILE A 150 33.47 27.13 0.26
C ILE A 150 32.99 25.68 0.16
N VAL A 151 32.69 25.03 1.29
CA VAL A 151 32.21 23.65 1.30
C VAL A 151 30.88 23.52 0.57
N LEU A 152 29.92 24.42 0.81
CA LEU A 152 28.64 24.42 0.11
C LEU A 152 28.82 24.65 -1.40
N LEU A 153 29.74 25.54 -1.81
CA LEU A 153 30.04 25.76 -3.22
C LEU A 153 30.68 24.52 -3.87
N LEU A 154 31.56 23.80 -3.16
CA LEU A 154 32.12 22.54 -3.64
C LEU A 154 31.05 21.46 -3.79
N LEU A 155 30.08 21.40 -2.86
CA LEU A 155 28.92 20.50 -2.96
C LEU A 155 27.99 20.86 -4.12
N VAL A 156 27.80 22.14 -4.44
CA VAL A 156 27.07 22.54 -5.65
C VAL A 156 27.86 22.16 -6.89
N ALA A 157 29.18 22.38 -6.88
CA ALA A 157 30.06 22.06 -7.99
C ALA A 157 30.21 20.54 -8.25
N SER A 158 29.83 19.68 -7.30
CA SER A 158 29.81 18.23 -7.50
C SER A 158 28.55 17.74 -8.24
N LEU A 159 27.46 18.52 -8.32
CA LEU A 159 26.23 18.10 -9.00
C LEU A 159 26.43 17.73 -10.48
N PRO A 160 27.19 18.50 -11.30
CA PRO A 160 27.47 18.14 -12.68
C PRO A 160 28.24 16.82 -12.84
N LEU A 161 29.06 16.44 -11.86
CA LEU A 161 29.82 15.17 -11.89
C LEU A 161 28.91 13.93 -11.80
N GLY A 162 27.68 14.10 -11.26
CA GLY A 162 26.67 13.06 -11.22
C GLY A 162 25.93 12.87 -12.56
N VAL A 163 26.03 13.83 -13.48
CA VAL A 163 25.36 13.78 -14.79
C VAL A 163 26.23 12.95 -15.75
N GLY A 164 25.78 11.73 -16.06
CA GLY A 164 26.44 10.83 -17.03
C GLY A 164 27.39 9.77 -16.46
N SER A 165 27.59 9.72 -15.14
CA SER A 165 28.48 8.76 -14.47
C SER A 165 27.77 7.54 -13.86
N GLY A 166 26.44 7.41 -14.06
CA GLY A 166 25.62 6.38 -13.42
C GLY A 166 25.44 6.56 -11.91
N LEU A 167 25.87 7.71 -11.37
CA LEU A 167 25.71 8.07 -9.96
C LEU A 167 24.25 8.44 -9.62
N PRO A 168 23.80 8.25 -8.37
CA PRO A 168 22.45 8.58 -7.92
C PRO A 168 22.23 10.11 -7.84
N PHE A 169 22.00 10.75 -8.99
CA PHE A 169 21.89 12.20 -9.12
C PHE A 169 20.78 12.78 -8.22
N GLY A 170 19.59 12.19 -8.24
CA GLY A 170 18.45 12.61 -7.43
C GLY A 170 18.71 12.62 -5.92
N ALA A 171 19.40 11.59 -5.41
CA ALA A 171 19.78 11.54 -4.01
C ALA A 171 20.82 12.62 -3.68
N HIS A 172 21.84 12.76 -4.53
CA HIS A 172 22.89 13.76 -4.36
C HIS A 172 22.32 15.18 -4.37
N GLU A 173 21.44 15.51 -5.31
CA GLU A 173 20.76 16.80 -5.41
C GLU A 173 19.96 17.13 -4.15
N ARG A 174 19.18 16.18 -3.63
CA ARG A 174 18.40 16.34 -2.37
C ARG A 174 19.29 16.60 -1.17
N VAL A 175 20.43 15.90 -1.07
CA VAL A 175 21.40 16.15 -0.01
C VAL A 175 21.96 17.57 -0.11
N VAL A 176 22.38 18.00 -1.30
CA VAL A 176 22.92 19.34 -1.51
C VAL A 176 21.85 20.40 -1.24
N ALA A 177 20.66 20.29 -1.84
CA ALA A 177 19.55 21.22 -1.66
C ALA A 177 19.11 21.31 -0.19
N GLY A 178 19.00 20.17 0.50
CA GLY A 178 18.68 20.11 1.92
C GLY A 178 19.73 20.81 2.78
N LEU A 179 21.02 20.60 2.51
CA LEU A 179 22.11 21.28 3.23
C LEU A 179 22.12 22.80 2.98
N LEU A 180 21.84 23.22 1.75
CA LEU A 180 21.71 24.63 1.38
C LEU A 180 20.55 25.31 2.13
N ALA A 181 19.38 24.66 2.20
CA ALA A 181 18.22 25.17 2.93
C ALA A 181 18.39 25.10 4.45
N ALA A 182 19.14 24.13 4.97
CA ALA A 182 19.42 23.97 6.39
C ALA A 182 20.31 25.09 6.95
N TRP A 183 21.16 25.71 6.14
CA TRP A 183 22.10 26.73 6.63
C TRP A 183 21.43 28.05 7.08
N PRO A 184 20.49 28.65 6.33
CA PRO A 184 19.64 29.73 6.82
C PRO A 184 18.89 29.37 8.12
N LEU A 185 18.32 28.17 8.18
CA LEU A 185 17.60 27.67 9.36
C LEU A 185 18.52 27.56 10.58
N ALA A 186 19.70 26.95 10.43
CA ALA A 186 20.69 26.85 11.48
C ALA A 186 21.13 28.23 11.98
N THR A 187 21.31 29.18 11.07
CA THR A 187 21.69 30.56 11.41
C THR A 187 20.59 31.27 12.19
N ALA A 188 19.32 31.14 11.78
CA ALA A 188 18.17 31.69 12.49
C ALA A 188 17.97 31.05 13.87
N ALA A 189 18.13 29.73 13.98
CA ALA A 189 18.04 29.00 15.24
C ALA A 189 19.17 29.39 16.23
N VAL A 190 20.39 29.59 15.72
CA VAL A 190 21.50 30.08 16.55
C VAL A 190 21.27 31.52 17.00
N ALA A 191 20.70 32.38 16.14
CA ALA A 191 20.29 33.73 16.52
C ALA A 191 19.21 33.72 17.63
N TRP A 192 18.22 32.85 17.48
CA TRP A 192 17.14 32.62 18.45
C TRP A 192 17.69 32.22 19.82
N TRP A 193 18.61 31.25 19.85
CA TRP A 193 19.25 30.81 21.09
C TRP A 193 20.19 31.85 21.70
N ALA A 194 20.85 32.69 20.89
CA ALA A 194 21.71 33.75 21.37
C ALA A 194 20.94 34.83 22.16
N MET A 195 19.66 35.06 21.84
CA MET A 195 18.78 35.98 22.58
C MET A 195 18.19 35.40 23.89
N GLY A 196 18.59 34.19 24.28
CA GLY A 196 18.15 33.60 25.55
C GLY A 196 16.82 32.82 25.49
N HIS A 197 16.17 32.73 24.32
CA HIS A 197 15.01 31.85 24.11
C HIS A 197 15.45 30.38 24.06
N ARG A 198 15.68 29.79 25.24
CA ARG A 198 16.09 28.40 25.40
C ARG A 198 14.86 27.51 25.58
N ILE A 199 14.79 26.41 24.84
CA ILE A 199 13.78 25.37 25.04
C ILE A 199 14.14 24.62 26.33
N GLY A 200 13.45 24.93 27.41
CA GLY A 200 13.60 24.27 28.71
C GLY A 200 14.99 24.39 29.36
N ASP A 201 15.17 23.65 30.46
CA ASP A 201 16.45 23.60 31.16
C ASP A 201 17.50 22.76 30.37
N ARG A 202 18.77 22.81 30.81
CA ARG A 202 19.90 22.10 30.17
C ARG A 202 19.61 20.63 29.92
N ARG A 203 18.87 19.97 30.80
CA ARG A 203 18.46 18.55 30.65
C ARG A 203 17.56 18.36 29.44
N VAL A 204 16.48 19.14 29.34
CA VAL A 204 15.52 19.08 28.22
C VAL A 204 16.24 19.28 26.88
N ARG A 205 17.11 20.28 26.78
CA ARG A 205 17.88 20.52 25.55
C ARG A 205 18.77 19.34 25.18
N ARG A 206 19.40 18.68 26.18
CA ARG A 206 20.26 17.51 25.93
C ARG A 206 19.42 16.35 25.41
N VAL A 207 18.26 16.08 26.00
CA VAL A 207 17.32 15.05 25.57
C VAL A 207 16.84 15.30 24.15
N VAL A 208 16.33 16.51 23.86
CA VAL A 208 15.88 16.89 22.51
C VAL A 208 17.00 16.77 21.49
N THR A 209 18.23 17.17 21.84
CA THR A 209 19.38 17.03 20.95
C THR A 209 19.69 15.56 20.63
N VAL A 210 19.67 14.69 21.64
CA VAL A 210 19.89 13.25 21.44
C VAL A 210 18.76 12.66 20.60
N ALA A 211 17.50 12.99 20.89
CA ALA A 211 16.35 12.49 20.13
C ALA A 211 16.42 12.89 18.64
N LEU A 212 16.69 14.17 18.34
CA LEU A 212 16.87 14.64 16.96
C LEU A 212 18.06 13.96 16.28
N LEU A 213 19.15 13.75 17.02
CA LEU A 213 20.32 13.05 16.50
C LEU A 213 20.02 11.57 16.24
N THR A 214 19.20 10.90 17.07
CA THR A 214 18.75 9.53 16.85
C THR A 214 17.98 9.41 15.55
N VAL A 215 17.03 10.31 15.29
CA VAL A 215 16.27 10.34 14.02
C VAL A 215 17.20 10.56 12.84
N ALA A 216 18.14 11.50 12.94
CA ALA A 216 19.13 11.75 11.88
C ALA A 216 20.04 10.54 11.64
N CYS A 217 20.46 9.84 12.71
CA CYS A 217 21.23 8.60 12.62
C CYS A 217 20.43 7.49 11.93
N ALA A 218 19.15 7.32 12.24
CA ALA A 218 18.29 6.33 11.60
C ALA A 218 18.14 6.61 10.09
N ALA A 219 17.85 7.86 9.72
CA ALA A 219 17.80 8.28 8.32
C ALA A 219 19.14 8.08 7.59
N GLY A 220 20.27 8.41 8.24
CA GLY A 220 21.61 8.16 7.71
C GLY A 220 21.94 6.68 7.54
N GLY A 221 21.44 5.84 8.43
CA GLY A 221 21.54 4.38 8.33
C GLY A 221 20.78 3.84 7.11
N VAL A 222 19.50 4.23 6.95
CA VAL A 222 18.70 3.86 5.77
C VAL A 222 19.39 4.33 4.48
N ALA A 223 19.87 5.58 4.44
CA ALA A 223 20.61 6.13 3.30
C ALA A 223 21.85 5.30 2.93
N ALA A 224 22.63 4.87 3.92
CA ALA A 224 23.79 4.04 3.66
C ALA A 224 23.43 2.68 3.05
N THR A 225 22.31 2.07 3.45
CA THR A 225 21.85 0.81 2.85
C THR A 225 21.42 0.96 1.39
N ARG A 226 20.95 2.15 0.97
CA ARG A 226 20.63 2.42 -0.44
C ARG A 226 21.85 2.83 -1.28
N LEU A 227 22.79 3.57 -0.69
CA LEU A 227 24.05 3.91 -1.36
C LEU A 227 24.94 2.68 -1.59
N ALA A 228 24.83 1.69 -0.71
CA ALA A 228 25.48 0.40 -0.83
C ALA A 228 24.48 -0.72 -0.48
N PRO A 229 23.68 -1.21 -1.45
CA PRO A 229 22.70 -2.29 -1.24
C PRO A 229 23.35 -3.62 -0.90
N ALA A 230 22.85 -4.31 0.14
CA ALA A 230 23.35 -5.62 0.54
C ALA A 230 23.01 -6.67 -0.50
N THR A 231 23.80 -7.74 -0.61
CA THR A 231 23.52 -8.81 -1.55
C THR A 231 23.10 -10.07 -0.80
N ALA A 232 21.86 -10.50 -1.02
CA ALA A 232 21.40 -11.83 -0.65
C ALA A 232 21.75 -12.77 -1.80
N GLU A 233 22.46 -13.85 -1.52
CA GLU A 233 22.88 -14.80 -2.54
C GLU A 233 22.47 -16.22 -2.18
N THR A 234 21.86 -16.90 -3.15
CA THR A 234 21.69 -18.34 -3.18
C THR A 234 22.51 -18.89 -4.37
N THR A 235 22.42 -20.20 -4.60
CA THR A 235 23.08 -20.91 -5.70
C THR A 235 22.61 -20.37 -7.05
N HIS A 236 21.35 -19.98 -7.12
CA HIS A 236 20.64 -19.62 -8.34
C HIS A 236 20.27 -18.12 -8.38
N TYR A 237 20.03 -17.48 -7.24
CA TYR A 237 19.56 -16.10 -7.19
C TYR A 237 20.57 -15.19 -6.51
N SER A 238 20.53 -13.93 -6.91
CA SER A 238 21.11 -12.83 -6.14
C SER A 238 20.08 -11.73 -6.04
N ALA A 239 19.84 -11.17 -4.86
CA ALA A 239 18.98 -10.02 -4.69
C ALA A 239 19.76 -8.88 -4.04
N GLN A 240 19.59 -7.66 -4.57
CA GLN A 240 20.03 -6.46 -3.86
C GLN A 240 18.98 -6.12 -2.82
N VAL A 241 19.36 -6.04 -1.55
CA VAL A 241 18.49 -5.79 -0.40
C VAL A 241 18.89 -4.47 0.24
N GLN A 242 17.92 -3.59 0.41
CA GLN A 242 18.09 -2.26 1.00
C GLN A 242 16.89 -1.87 1.85
N LEU A 243 17.03 -0.86 2.69
CA LEU A 243 15.90 -0.30 3.43
C LEU A 243 15.21 0.78 2.62
N SER A 244 13.88 0.84 2.72
CA SER A 244 13.08 1.87 2.07
C SER A 244 13.12 3.19 2.83
N MET A 245 13.15 4.29 2.07
CA MET A 245 12.94 5.64 2.58
C MET A 245 11.49 6.10 2.42
N ASP A 246 10.68 5.36 1.67
CA ASP A 246 9.26 5.66 1.50
C ASP A 246 8.52 5.24 2.79
N PRO A 247 7.84 6.16 3.48
CA PRO A 247 7.03 5.82 4.64
C PRO A 247 5.90 4.82 4.32
N ARG A 248 5.45 4.74 3.05
CA ARG A 248 4.41 3.79 2.61
C ARG A 248 4.89 2.34 2.61
N ASP A 249 6.19 2.14 2.42
CA ASP A 249 6.79 0.80 2.47
C ASP A 249 7.06 0.36 3.92
N SER A 250 6.72 1.19 4.93
CA SER A 250 6.90 0.79 6.32
C SER A 250 6.19 -0.52 6.58
N THR A 251 6.88 -1.43 7.29
CA THR A 251 6.41 -2.79 7.59
C THR A 251 6.11 -3.66 6.37
N ARG A 252 6.60 -3.29 5.18
CA ARG A 252 6.48 -4.09 3.96
C ARG A 252 7.83 -4.64 3.52
N LEU A 253 7.80 -5.77 2.81
CA LEU A 253 8.92 -6.33 2.06
C LEU A 253 8.50 -6.38 0.60
N VAL A 254 9.09 -5.51 -0.22
CA VAL A 254 8.77 -5.38 -1.64
C VAL A 254 9.92 -5.98 -2.45
N ALA A 255 9.66 -7.08 -3.15
CA ALA A 255 10.59 -7.62 -4.14
C ALA A 255 10.24 -7.10 -5.53
N ARG A 256 11.04 -6.16 -6.04
CA ARG A 256 10.81 -5.52 -7.34
C ARG A 256 11.32 -6.39 -8.48
N THR A 257 10.44 -6.80 -9.39
CA THR A 257 10.81 -7.70 -10.48
C THR A 257 10.37 -7.14 -11.84
N LEU A 258 11.00 -7.64 -12.91
CA LEU A 258 10.67 -7.21 -14.28
C LEU A 258 9.27 -7.65 -14.75
N PHE A 259 8.62 -8.58 -14.04
CA PHE A 259 7.35 -9.20 -14.43
C PHE A 259 6.22 -8.91 -13.44
N GLY A 260 6.46 -7.98 -12.52
CA GLY A 260 5.56 -7.60 -11.43
C GLY A 260 6.24 -7.72 -10.07
N ASP A 261 5.82 -6.88 -9.13
CA ASP A 261 6.37 -6.82 -7.78
C ASP A 261 5.68 -7.83 -6.86
N ILE A 262 6.45 -8.42 -5.93
CA ILE A 262 5.94 -9.20 -4.81
C ILE A 262 5.94 -8.27 -3.60
N ASP A 263 4.78 -8.00 -3.01
CA ASP A 263 4.67 -7.22 -1.77
C ASP A 263 4.20 -8.13 -0.63
N VAL A 264 4.93 -8.10 0.47
CA VAL A 264 4.61 -8.84 1.69
C VAL A 264 4.43 -7.85 2.83
N GLY A 265 3.19 -7.71 3.30
CA GLY A 265 2.83 -6.84 4.40
C GLY A 265 2.98 -7.52 5.76
N PHE A 266 3.58 -6.81 6.72
CA PHE A 266 3.75 -7.25 8.10
C PHE A 266 3.12 -6.26 9.09
N THR A 267 2.68 -6.77 10.25
CA THR A 267 2.23 -5.94 11.37
C THR A 267 3.41 -5.55 12.26
N GLY A 268 3.62 -4.24 12.51
CA GLY A 268 4.70 -3.80 13.39
C GLY A 268 5.14 -2.35 13.19
N LEU A 269 6.40 -2.09 13.50
CA LEU A 269 7.06 -0.79 13.34
C LEU A 269 8.50 -1.03 12.87
N ALA A 270 8.70 -1.01 11.56
CA ALA A 270 10.00 -1.19 10.93
C ALA A 270 10.08 -0.37 9.62
N PRO A 271 11.29 0.07 9.24
CA PRO A 271 11.50 0.57 7.89
C PRO A 271 11.26 -0.55 6.88
N GLY A 272 10.69 -0.21 5.72
CA GLY A 272 10.44 -1.16 4.64
C GLY A 272 11.72 -1.84 4.15
N ILE A 273 11.59 -3.05 3.63
CA ILE A 273 12.66 -3.78 2.95
C ILE A 273 12.34 -3.79 1.46
N GLU A 274 13.30 -3.37 0.66
CA GLU A 274 13.23 -3.45 -0.79
C GLU A 274 14.27 -4.44 -1.28
N ALA A 275 13.83 -5.41 -2.06
CA ALA A 275 14.67 -6.43 -2.67
C ALA A 275 14.56 -6.35 -4.20
N THR A 276 15.67 -6.37 -4.92
CA THR A 276 15.68 -6.44 -6.38
C THR A 276 16.32 -7.77 -6.79
N PRO A 277 15.53 -8.84 -7.00
CA PRO A 277 16.03 -10.13 -7.44
C PRO A 277 16.64 -10.09 -8.84
N GLN A 278 17.72 -10.85 -9.00
CA GLN A 278 18.47 -11.06 -10.23
C GLN A 278 18.83 -12.54 -10.33
N VAL A 279 18.81 -13.04 -11.57
CA VAL A 279 19.18 -14.43 -11.90
C VAL A 279 20.69 -14.48 -12.12
N LYS A 280 21.38 -15.41 -11.44
CA LYS A 280 22.84 -15.58 -11.63
C LYS A 280 23.14 -16.17 -13.01
N ALA A 281 24.24 -15.71 -13.62
CA ALA A 281 24.66 -16.15 -14.96
C ALA A 281 24.89 -17.68 -15.08
N SER A 282 25.20 -18.34 -13.97
CA SER A 282 25.37 -19.81 -13.88
C SER A 282 24.12 -20.62 -14.21
N ILE A 283 22.94 -20.00 -14.23
CA ILE A 283 21.68 -20.67 -14.58
C ILE A 283 21.53 -20.88 -16.09
N ALA A 284 22.13 -20.04 -16.94
CA ALA A 284 22.08 -20.22 -18.39
C ALA A 284 22.63 -21.60 -18.83
N ASP A 285 23.66 -22.11 -18.12
CA ASP A 285 24.26 -23.43 -18.34
C ASP A 285 23.44 -24.60 -17.79
N LEU A 286 22.57 -24.34 -16.81
CA LEU A 286 21.65 -25.35 -16.27
C LEU A 286 20.40 -25.44 -17.15
N LEU A 287 19.82 -24.31 -17.56
CA LEU A 287 18.62 -24.25 -18.39
C LEU A 287 18.80 -24.76 -19.82
N SER A 288 20.04 -24.87 -20.29
CA SER A 288 20.37 -25.50 -21.58
C SER A 288 20.32 -27.03 -21.53
N ARG A 289 20.19 -27.62 -20.33
CA ARG A 289 20.03 -29.05 -20.14
C ARG A 289 18.54 -29.44 -20.23
N PRO A 290 18.18 -30.44 -21.03
CA PRO A 290 16.82 -30.98 -21.00
C PRO A 290 16.51 -31.54 -19.60
N GLN A 291 15.25 -31.42 -19.14
CA GLN A 291 14.69 -32.00 -17.89
C GLN A 291 14.91 -31.26 -16.54
N ILE A 292 15.10 -29.93 -16.51
CA ILE A 292 15.10 -29.18 -15.24
C ILE A 292 13.67 -28.84 -14.78
N THR A 293 13.29 -29.32 -13.59
CA THR A 293 12.01 -29.05 -12.91
C THR A 293 12.08 -27.78 -12.04
N VAL A 294 10.94 -27.13 -11.78
CA VAL A 294 10.86 -25.89 -10.97
C VAL A 294 11.38 -26.11 -9.54
N SER A 295 11.15 -27.29 -8.97
CA SER A 295 11.63 -27.69 -7.64
C SER A 295 13.16 -27.73 -7.53
N SER A 296 13.87 -28.05 -8.63
CA SER A 296 15.34 -28.04 -8.65
C SER A 296 15.93 -26.63 -8.70
N LEU A 297 15.10 -25.63 -9.03
CA LEU A 297 15.46 -24.21 -9.08
C LEU A 297 15.02 -23.47 -7.81
N GLN A 298 14.25 -24.10 -6.91
CA GLN A 298 13.87 -23.52 -5.62
C GLN A 298 15.05 -23.62 -4.64
N PRO A 299 15.44 -22.51 -3.98
CA PRO A 299 16.46 -22.57 -2.95
C PRO A 299 15.95 -23.36 -1.74
N GLY A 300 16.79 -24.25 -1.21
CA GLY A 300 16.41 -25.04 -0.03
C GLY A 300 16.21 -24.15 1.22
N PRO A 301 15.42 -24.58 2.22
CA PRO A 301 15.10 -23.76 3.40
C PRO A 301 16.34 -23.34 4.21
N LEU A 302 17.36 -24.19 4.30
CA LEU A 302 18.65 -23.89 4.94
C LEU A 302 19.46 -22.84 4.18
N GLU A 303 19.46 -22.93 2.85
CA GLU A 303 20.14 -22.00 1.97
C GLU A 303 19.47 -20.63 2.00
N LEU A 304 18.15 -20.60 1.93
CA LEU A 304 17.34 -19.38 2.04
C LEU A 304 17.55 -18.71 3.40
N ASN A 305 17.59 -19.48 4.50
CA ASN A 305 17.93 -18.95 5.83
C ASN A 305 19.35 -18.36 5.87
N ALA A 306 20.34 -19.05 5.31
CA ALA A 306 21.71 -18.55 5.30
C ALA A 306 21.86 -17.25 4.48
N ALA A 307 21.16 -17.17 3.34
CA ALA A 307 21.12 -15.97 2.50
C ALA A 307 20.48 -14.78 3.25
N ILE A 308 19.35 -15.00 3.92
CA ILE A 308 18.65 -13.99 4.71
C ILE A 308 19.50 -13.50 5.88
N VAL A 309 20.10 -14.41 6.65
CA VAL A 309 20.96 -14.03 7.79
C VAL A 309 22.16 -13.21 7.34
N ARG A 310 22.78 -13.58 6.21
CA ARG A 310 23.92 -12.84 5.64
C ARG A 310 23.49 -11.45 5.17
N ALA A 311 22.39 -11.37 4.43
CA ALA A 311 21.85 -10.09 3.96
C ALA A 311 21.45 -9.19 5.14
N ALA A 312 20.76 -9.71 6.15
CA ALA A 312 20.36 -8.97 7.34
C ALA A 312 21.57 -8.42 8.12
N ARG A 313 22.64 -9.22 8.27
CA ARG A 313 23.89 -8.77 8.88
C ARG A 313 24.52 -7.64 8.08
N ASP A 314 24.60 -7.78 6.76
CA ASP A 314 25.26 -6.80 5.89
C ASP A 314 24.45 -5.49 5.81
N VAL A 315 23.11 -5.56 5.76
CA VAL A 315 22.22 -4.40 5.92
C VAL A 315 22.46 -3.74 7.27
N GLY A 316 22.51 -4.52 8.36
CA GLY A 316 22.75 -4.01 9.71
C GLY A 316 24.09 -3.30 9.86
N ILE A 317 25.17 -3.84 9.28
CA ILE A 317 26.49 -3.19 9.29
C ILE A 317 26.46 -1.86 8.54
N ARG A 318 25.86 -1.83 7.33
CA ARG A 318 25.81 -0.62 6.50
C ARG A 318 24.96 0.46 7.14
N PHE A 319 23.83 0.06 7.74
CA PHE A 319 23.01 0.95 8.56
C PHE A 319 23.82 1.53 9.72
N ALA A 320 24.51 0.69 10.49
CA ALA A 320 25.30 1.14 11.63
C ALA A 320 26.44 2.10 11.23
N LEU A 321 27.11 1.85 10.09
CA LEU A 321 28.14 2.74 9.55
C LEU A 321 27.56 4.08 9.08
N GLY A 322 26.42 4.07 8.39
CA GLY A 322 25.70 5.29 7.98
C GLY A 322 25.28 6.14 9.19
N ALA A 323 24.68 5.49 10.19
CA ALA A 323 24.29 6.13 11.44
C ALA A 323 25.49 6.71 12.20
N LEU A 324 26.63 5.99 12.21
CA LEU A 324 27.87 6.43 12.84
C LEU A 324 28.46 7.66 12.14
N ALA A 325 28.44 7.69 10.81
CA ALA A 325 28.91 8.82 10.02
C ALA A 325 28.13 10.11 10.38
N VAL A 326 26.80 10.01 10.54
CA VAL A 326 25.96 11.13 10.99
C VAL A 326 26.32 11.59 12.40
N ALA A 327 26.49 10.65 13.34
CA ALA A 327 26.87 10.95 14.72
C ALA A 327 28.24 11.65 14.80
N ALA A 328 29.23 11.14 14.07
CA ALA A 328 30.58 11.70 13.99
C ALA A 328 30.58 13.10 13.35
N LEU A 329 29.83 13.28 12.26
CA LEU A 329 29.67 14.58 11.60
C LEU A 329 29.07 15.62 12.55
N TRP A 330 28.08 15.25 13.34
CA TRP A 330 27.49 16.15 14.33
C TRP A 330 28.51 16.58 15.41
N VAL A 331 29.32 15.65 15.93
CA VAL A 331 30.39 15.97 16.91
C VAL A 331 31.43 16.90 16.29
N LEU A 332 31.86 16.62 15.06
CA LEU A 332 32.82 17.43 14.31
C LEU A 332 32.31 18.86 14.08
N LEU A 333 31.10 18.99 13.52
CA LEU A 333 30.47 20.29 13.28
C LEU A 333 30.31 21.08 14.58
N ARG A 334 29.91 20.41 15.67
CA ARG A 334 29.81 21.05 16.98
C ARG A 334 31.16 21.56 17.49
N ALA A 335 32.23 20.79 17.29
CA ALA A 335 33.58 21.18 17.69
C ALA A 335 34.07 22.40 16.89
N ILE A 336 33.85 22.41 15.58
CA ILE A 336 34.20 23.52 14.67
C ILE A 336 33.43 24.79 15.06
N VAL A 337 32.10 24.71 15.19
CA VAL A 337 31.24 25.86 15.50
C VAL A 337 31.56 26.45 16.88
N ARG A 338 31.84 25.62 17.87
CA ARG A 338 32.17 26.08 19.23
C ARG A 338 33.65 26.42 19.44
N ARG A 339 34.51 26.10 18.47
CA ARG A 339 35.98 26.20 18.56
C ARG A 339 36.57 25.65 19.86
N ARG A 340 35.99 24.56 20.35
CA ARG A 340 36.40 23.89 21.59
C ARG A 340 36.30 22.40 21.39
N ARG A 341 37.17 21.65 22.06
CA ARG A 341 37.07 20.18 22.09
C ARG A 341 35.68 19.78 22.60
N PRO A 342 35.01 18.81 21.94
CA PRO A 342 33.72 18.33 22.37
C PRO A 342 33.85 17.76 23.79
N GLY A 343 33.05 18.28 24.73
CA GLY A 343 33.04 17.77 26.10
C GLY A 343 32.45 16.36 26.19
N ALA A 344 32.69 15.66 27.30
CA ALA A 344 32.26 14.26 27.51
C ALA A 344 30.77 14.01 27.21
N TRP A 345 29.89 14.97 27.53
CA TRP A 345 28.47 14.87 27.20
C TRP A 345 28.19 14.78 25.69
N ALA A 346 28.94 15.47 24.84
CA ALA A 346 28.68 15.44 23.39
C ALA A 346 29.02 14.08 22.80
N TRP A 347 30.14 13.49 23.22
CA TRP A 347 30.48 12.11 22.90
C TRP A 347 29.42 11.14 23.40
N ALA A 348 29.06 11.22 24.68
CA ALA A 348 28.03 10.37 25.26
C ALA A 348 26.69 10.50 24.51
N GLY A 349 26.24 11.72 24.20
CA GLY A 349 25.00 11.95 23.47
C GLY A 349 25.02 11.42 22.03
N ALA A 350 26.14 11.55 21.33
CA ALA A 350 26.32 11.00 19.98
C ALA A 350 26.33 9.47 20.00
N THR A 351 27.04 8.86 20.95
CA THR A 351 27.06 7.41 21.15
C THR A 351 25.67 6.89 21.52
N THR A 352 24.95 7.56 22.43
CA THR A 352 23.57 7.17 22.78
C THR A 352 22.65 7.25 21.58
N ALA A 353 22.70 8.34 20.79
CA ALA A 353 21.86 8.48 19.61
C ALA A 353 22.12 7.36 18.58
N TRP A 354 23.40 7.04 18.34
CA TRP A 354 23.80 5.96 17.45
C TRP A 354 23.33 4.59 17.95
N VAL A 355 23.56 4.26 19.22
CA VAL A 355 23.13 2.99 19.83
C VAL A 355 21.61 2.84 19.81
N VAL A 356 20.87 3.90 20.16
CA VAL A 356 19.40 3.88 20.13
C VAL A 356 18.89 3.73 18.71
N ALA A 357 19.47 4.42 17.72
CA ALA A 357 19.06 4.28 16.32
C ALA A 357 19.26 2.85 15.80
N CYS A 358 20.43 2.26 16.05
CA CYS A 358 20.73 0.87 15.68
C CYS A 358 19.84 -0.13 16.44
N GLY A 359 19.72 0.03 17.75
CA GLY A 359 18.97 -0.88 18.61
C GLY A 359 17.46 -0.84 18.34
N ALA A 360 16.86 0.35 18.26
CA ALA A 360 15.44 0.50 18.00
C ALA A 360 15.05 0.00 16.60
N THR A 361 15.86 0.32 15.58
CA THR A 361 15.61 -0.16 14.21
C THR A 361 15.78 -1.67 14.11
N GLY A 362 16.88 -2.22 14.68
CA GLY A 362 17.13 -3.66 14.67
C GLY A 362 16.07 -4.45 15.42
N LEU A 363 15.63 -3.97 16.59
CA LEU A 363 14.55 -4.57 17.37
C LEU A 363 13.21 -4.49 16.62
N GLY A 364 12.91 -3.33 16.02
CA GLY A 364 11.70 -3.13 15.22
C GLY A 364 11.64 -4.07 14.02
N MET A 365 12.75 -4.22 13.29
CA MET A 365 12.86 -5.17 12.18
C MET A 365 12.71 -6.62 12.64
N TRP A 366 13.41 -7.02 13.72
CA TRP A 366 13.32 -8.38 14.26
C TRP A 366 11.92 -8.74 14.76
N GLN A 367 11.18 -7.77 15.32
CA GLN A 367 9.80 -8.00 15.75
C GLN A 367 8.81 -7.99 14.59
N THR A 368 9.02 -7.16 13.57
CA THR A 368 8.06 -6.96 12.48
C THR A 368 8.16 -8.06 11.43
N TYR A 369 9.37 -8.42 10.99
CA TYR A 369 9.60 -9.39 9.92
C TYR A 369 9.65 -10.83 10.44
N GLN A 370 8.54 -11.25 11.03
CA GLN A 370 8.29 -12.60 11.53
C GLN A 370 7.14 -13.24 10.74
N PRO A 371 7.17 -14.57 10.49
CA PRO A 371 6.09 -15.27 9.79
C PRO A 371 4.71 -15.03 10.41
N GLU A 372 4.61 -15.01 11.74
CA GLU A 372 3.32 -14.86 12.45
C GLU A 372 2.74 -13.45 12.36
N ARG A 373 3.51 -12.49 11.84
CA ARG A 373 3.08 -11.08 11.67
C ARG A 373 2.77 -10.72 10.23
N GLN A 374 3.00 -11.64 9.29
CA GLN A 374 2.62 -11.47 7.90
C GLN A 374 1.09 -11.46 7.79
N HIS A 375 0.54 -10.49 7.05
CA HIS A 375 -0.91 -10.31 6.92
C HIS A 375 -1.37 -10.06 5.48
N GLU A 376 -0.45 -9.76 4.59
CA GLU A 376 -0.72 -9.47 3.19
C GLU A 376 0.40 -10.08 2.35
N PHE A 377 0.05 -10.76 1.26
CA PHE A 377 0.97 -11.20 0.22
C PHE A 377 0.29 -10.92 -1.12
N THR A 378 0.86 -10.01 -1.90
CA THR A 378 0.34 -9.64 -3.22
C THR A 378 1.43 -9.81 -4.26
N SER A 379 1.02 -10.22 -5.46
CA SER A 379 1.90 -10.46 -6.60
C SER A 379 1.26 -9.82 -7.81
N THR A 380 1.93 -8.83 -8.39
CA THR A 380 1.37 -8.04 -9.50
C THR A 380 1.83 -8.57 -10.87
N GLY A 381 1.17 -8.13 -11.94
CA GLY A 381 1.61 -8.37 -13.32
C GLY A 381 1.58 -9.83 -13.78
N VAL A 382 2.55 -10.21 -14.61
CA VAL A 382 2.66 -11.55 -15.20
C VAL A 382 3.03 -12.58 -14.13
N LEU A 383 3.77 -12.18 -13.09
CA LEU A 383 4.14 -13.06 -11.99
C LEU A 383 2.91 -13.56 -11.20
N GLY A 384 1.96 -12.67 -10.88
CA GLY A 384 0.69 -13.06 -10.26
C GLY A 384 -0.12 -14.01 -11.13
N THR A 385 -0.14 -13.77 -12.45
CA THR A 385 -0.83 -14.65 -13.43
C THR A 385 -0.23 -16.05 -13.51
N VAL A 386 1.09 -16.19 -13.37
CA VAL A 386 1.79 -17.47 -13.52
C VAL A 386 1.84 -18.26 -12.22
N GLN A 387 1.90 -17.61 -11.05
CA GLN A 387 1.74 -18.30 -9.76
C GLN A 387 0.37 -18.98 -9.65
N ARG A 388 -0.69 -18.33 -10.14
CA ARG A 388 -2.06 -18.84 -10.13
C ARG A 388 -2.24 -20.15 -10.91
N ASN A 389 -1.48 -20.34 -11.99
CA ASN A 389 -1.64 -21.48 -12.91
C ASN A 389 -0.59 -22.59 -12.67
N GLN A 390 0.03 -22.66 -11.48
CA GLN A 390 1.06 -23.67 -11.20
C GLN A 390 0.55 -25.12 -11.39
N SER A 391 -0.72 -25.39 -11.08
CA SER A 391 -1.37 -26.69 -11.29
C SER A 391 -1.54 -27.07 -12.77
N LEU A 392 -1.79 -26.09 -13.64
CA LEU A 392 -1.84 -26.28 -15.10
C LEU A 392 -0.44 -26.51 -15.69
N LEU A 393 0.60 -25.93 -15.08
CA LEU A 393 1.98 -26.04 -15.55
C LEU A 393 2.70 -27.30 -15.08
N SER A 394 2.24 -27.94 -13.99
CA SER A 394 2.72 -29.27 -13.60
C SER A 394 2.34 -30.36 -14.62
N ASP A 395 1.20 -30.23 -15.31
CA ASP A 395 0.81 -31.13 -16.41
C ASP A 395 1.39 -30.71 -17.78
N VAL A 396 1.72 -29.43 -17.96
CA VAL A 396 2.41 -28.90 -19.15
C VAL A 396 3.95 -29.01 -19.02
N GLU A 397 4.46 -29.70 -17.99
CA GLU A 397 5.90 -29.95 -17.82
C GLU A 397 6.49 -30.75 -19.02
N ALA A 398 5.63 -31.48 -19.75
CA ALA A 398 5.93 -32.17 -21.00
C ALA A 398 6.00 -31.27 -22.27
N ARG A 399 5.56 -30.01 -22.22
CA ARG A 399 5.63 -29.04 -23.35
C ARG A 399 6.31 -27.72 -22.98
N THR A 400 7.11 -27.71 -21.92
CA THR A 400 7.89 -26.56 -21.44
C THR A 400 9.13 -26.27 -22.31
N ALA A 401 8.93 -25.96 -23.60
CA ALA A 401 9.98 -25.42 -24.47
C ALA A 401 9.81 -23.92 -24.77
N GLN A 402 8.67 -23.31 -24.40
CA GLN A 402 8.32 -21.94 -24.83
C GLN A 402 8.27 -20.88 -23.71
N VAL A 403 8.40 -21.25 -22.44
CA VAL A 403 8.49 -20.25 -21.34
C VAL A 403 9.93 -19.81 -21.15
N SER A 404 10.18 -18.49 -21.17
CA SER A 404 11.50 -17.89 -20.93
C SER A 404 12.09 -18.39 -19.61
N PRO A 405 13.36 -18.81 -19.57
CA PRO A 405 13.95 -19.37 -18.37
C PRO A 405 13.96 -18.46 -17.14
N TYR A 406 13.88 -17.15 -17.34
CA TYR A 406 13.77 -16.17 -16.26
C TYR A 406 12.45 -16.31 -15.49
N LEU A 407 11.34 -16.62 -16.19
CA LEU A 407 10.01 -16.69 -15.58
C LEU A 407 9.89 -17.90 -14.64
N ARG A 408 10.45 -19.06 -15.02
CA ARG A 408 10.48 -20.25 -14.14
C ARG A 408 11.19 -19.99 -12.82
N ASN A 409 12.30 -19.26 -12.88
CA ASN A 409 13.07 -18.89 -11.70
C ASN A 409 12.28 -17.95 -10.78
N LEU A 410 11.53 -17.02 -11.36
CA LEU A 410 10.71 -16.07 -10.59
C LEU A 410 9.58 -16.77 -9.84
N ILE A 411 8.92 -17.75 -10.47
CA ILE A 411 7.89 -18.59 -9.86
C ILE A 411 8.47 -19.39 -8.68
N ALA A 412 9.63 -20.01 -8.88
CA ALA A 412 10.33 -20.78 -7.85
C ALA A 412 10.66 -19.90 -6.62
N LEU A 413 11.15 -18.68 -6.85
CA LEU A 413 11.43 -17.72 -5.78
C LEU A 413 10.16 -17.27 -5.08
N SER A 414 9.09 -16.95 -5.81
CA SER A 414 7.83 -16.49 -5.23
C SER A 414 7.18 -17.58 -4.38
N SER A 415 7.16 -18.82 -4.86
CA SER A 415 6.68 -19.98 -4.09
C SER A 415 7.55 -20.24 -2.84
N ALA A 416 8.87 -20.15 -2.94
CA ALA A 416 9.74 -20.31 -1.77
C ALA A 416 9.55 -19.19 -0.71
N LEU A 417 9.17 -17.99 -1.14
CA LEU A 417 8.81 -16.89 -0.23
C LEU A 417 7.42 -17.11 0.38
N GLN A 418 6.44 -17.51 -0.43
CA GLN A 418 5.11 -17.86 0.03
C GLN A 418 5.16 -19.00 1.06
N ASP A 419 5.83 -20.11 0.77
CA ASP A 419 5.97 -21.25 1.69
C ASP A 419 6.62 -20.86 3.04
N LYS A 420 7.51 -19.87 3.02
CA LYS A 420 8.21 -19.42 4.22
C LYS A 420 7.38 -18.48 5.09
N TYR A 421 6.47 -17.70 4.49
CA TYR A 421 5.74 -16.65 5.19
C TYR A 421 4.23 -16.88 5.26
N SER A 422 3.67 -17.84 4.51
CA SER A 422 2.25 -18.22 4.55
C SER A 422 1.91 -18.94 5.87
N PRO A 423 0.74 -18.62 6.48
CA PRO A 423 0.25 -19.33 7.66
C PRO A 423 0.06 -20.82 7.41
N THR A 424 0.42 -21.66 8.39
CA THR A 424 0.25 -23.13 8.34
C THR A 424 -1.21 -23.57 8.18
N GLU A 425 -2.17 -22.70 8.51
CA GLU A 425 -3.62 -22.92 8.39
C GLU A 425 -4.08 -23.09 6.92
N LEU A 426 -3.38 -22.50 5.95
CA LEU A 426 -3.66 -22.67 4.52
C LEU A 426 -3.32 -24.08 3.99
N ALA A 427 -2.59 -24.88 4.76
CA ALA A 427 -2.27 -26.26 4.42
C ALA A 427 -3.30 -27.28 4.95
N GLN A 428 -4.37 -26.81 5.61
CA GLN A 428 -5.44 -27.70 6.10
C GLN A 428 -6.36 -28.14 4.93
N PRO A 429 -6.90 -29.37 4.99
CA PRO A 429 -7.92 -29.81 4.03
C PRO A 429 -9.12 -28.86 4.05
N THR A 430 -9.64 -28.55 2.86
CA THR A 430 -10.81 -27.69 2.69
C THR A 430 -12.07 -28.54 2.70
N ALA A 431 -13.03 -28.18 3.55
CA ALA A 431 -14.35 -28.80 3.63
C ALA A 431 -15.34 -28.14 2.67
N LEU A 432 -15.33 -26.82 2.51
CA LEU A 432 -16.26 -26.13 1.61
C LEU A 432 -15.62 -24.93 0.94
N ARG A 433 -15.76 -24.82 -0.39
CA ARG A 433 -15.35 -23.66 -1.18
C ARG A 433 -16.58 -22.93 -1.70
N VAL A 434 -16.77 -21.69 -1.23
CA VAL A 434 -17.90 -20.83 -1.59
C VAL A 434 -17.42 -19.73 -2.52
N LEU A 435 -18.03 -19.63 -3.70
CA LEU A 435 -17.85 -18.49 -4.59
C LEU A 435 -18.84 -17.38 -4.19
N LEU A 436 -18.32 -16.29 -3.65
CA LEU A 436 -19.10 -15.11 -3.28
C LEU A 436 -19.08 -14.07 -4.41
N VAL A 437 -20.27 -13.73 -4.89
CA VAL A 437 -20.50 -12.72 -5.94
C VAL A 437 -21.59 -11.73 -5.52
N SER A 438 -21.60 -10.58 -6.18
CA SER A 438 -22.59 -9.54 -5.94
C SER A 438 -22.69 -8.58 -7.13
N ASP A 439 -23.78 -7.82 -7.19
CA ASP A 439 -23.95 -6.65 -8.06
C ASP A 439 -23.69 -7.01 -9.53
N LEU A 440 -24.41 -8.03 -10.01
CA LEU A 440 -24.31 -8.53 -11.38
C LEU A 440 -24.98 -7.58 -12.38
N HIS A 441 -26.02 -6.83 -11.99
CA HIS A 441 -26.64 -5.76 -12.79
C HIS A 441 -26.95 -6.18 -14.23
N ALA A 442 -27.65 -7.30 -14.37
CA ALA A 442 -28.04 -7.98 -15.60
C ALA A 442 -26.88 -8.43 -16.51
N GLY A 443 -25.63 -8.44 -16.01
CA GLY A 443 -24.49 -8.97 -16.74
C GLY A 443 -24.53 -10.50 -16.83
N ASN A 444 -24.65 -11.02 -18.05
CA ASN A 444 -24.69 -12.47 -18.29
C ASN A 444 -23.26 -13.06 -18.38
N GLN A 445 -22.53 -13.03 -17.27
CA GLN A 445 -21.16 -13.56 -17.16
C GLN A 445 -21.11 -14.99 -16.58
N TYR A 446 -22.18 -15.78 -16.74
CA TYR A 446 -22.27 -17.12 -16.14
C TYR A 446 -21.37 -18.16 -16.82
N ALA A 447 -20.97 -17.94 -18.08
CA ALA A 447 -19.94 -18.76 -18.71
C ALA A 447 -18.59 -18.62 -17.99
N LEU A 448 -18.23 -17.38 -17.61
CA LEU A 448 -17.06 -17.09 -16.79
C LEU A 448 -17.20 -17.71 -15.40
N MET A 449 -18.37 -17.54 -14.75
CA MET A 449 -18.64 -18.15 -13.44
C MET A 449 -18.47 -19.67 -13.45
N ARG A 450 -18.92 -20.36 -14.51
CA ARG A 450 -18.69 -21.81 -14.67
C ARG A 450 -17.21 -22.16 -14.76
N THR A 451 -16.42 -21.38 -15.49
CA THR A 451 -14.97 -21.57 -15.55
C THR A 451 -14.34 -21.39 -14.17
N ILE A 452 -14.77 -20.39 -13.40
CA ILE A 452 -14.31 -20.20 -12.02
C ILE A 452 -14.72 -21.39 -11.15
N VAL A 453 -15.97 -21.86 -11.25
CA VAL A 453 -16.46 -23.01 -10.48
C VAL A 453 -15.63 -24.27 -10.75
N GLU A 454 -15.27 -24.51 -12.01
CA GLU A 454 -14.46 -25.66 -12.41
C GLU A 454 -12.98 -25.49 -12.02
N GLU A 455 -12.37 -24.34 -12.29
CA GLU A 455 -10.93 -24.11 -12.04
C GLU A 455 -10.60 -23.98 -10.54
N GLU A 456 -11.52 -23.42 -9.75
CA GLU A 456 -11.34 -23.20 -8.32
C GLU A 456 -12.06 -24.25 -7.45
N ASP A 457 -12.55 -25.36 -8.02
CA ASP A 457 -13.26 -26.45 -7.30
C ASP A 457 -14.31 -25.91 -6.31
N ILE A 458 -15.19 -25.03 -6.80
CA ILE A 458 -16.23 -24.39 -5.99
C ILE A 458 -17.36 -25.38 -5.73
N ASP A 459 -17.84 -25.43 -4.48
CA ASP A 459 -18.93 -26.31 -4.06
C ASP A 459 -20.31 -25.66 -4.16
N LEU A 460 -20.39 -24.34 -3.93
CA LEU A 460 -21.62 -23.55 -4.11
C LEU A 460 -21.32 -22.07 -4.37
N VAL A 461 -22.28 -21.39 -5.00
CA VAL A 461 -22.25 -19.94 -5.22
C VAL A 461 -23.16 -19.25 -4.20
N VAL A 462 -22.68 -18.17 -3.58
CA VAL A 462 -23.49 -17.22 -2.80
C VAL A 462 -23.53 -15.90 -3.55
N ASP A 463 -24.72 -15.48 -3.95
CA ASP A 463 -24.99 -14.19 -4.57
C ASP A 463 -25.72 -13.26 -3.58
N THR A 464 -25.07 -12.15 -3.24
CA THR A 464 -25.62 -11.15 -2.30
C THR A 464 -26.60 -10.17 -2.94
N GLY A 465 -26.99 -10.36 -4.20
CA GLY A 465 -28.08 -9.62 -4.84
C GLY A 465 -27.60 -8.48 -5.74
N ASP A 466 -28.57 -7.69 -6.20
CA ASP A 466 -28.46 -6.80 -7.37
C ASP A 466 -28.16 -7.62 -8.63
N LEU A 467 -29.04 -8.60 -8.85
CA LEU A 467 -29.06 -9.44 -10.04
C LEU A 467 -29.43 -8.62 -11.27
N VAL A 468 -30.52 -7.85 -11.24
CA VAL A 468 -31.01 -7.00 -12.35
C VAL A 468 -30.81 -5.51 -12.04
N ASN A 469 -30.87 -4.61 -13.04
CA ASN A 469 -30.72 -3.16 -12.80
C ASN A 469 -32.04 -2.49 -12.38
N PHE A 470 -33.18 -2.97 -12.89
CA PHE A 470 -34.45 -2.24 -12.83
C PHE A 470 -35.56 -2.98 -12.08
N GLY A 471 -35.24 -4.10 -11.41
CA GLY A 471 -36.19 -4.86 -10.60
C GLY A 471 -37.16 -5.73 -11.40
N THR A 472 -36.93 -5.93 -12.70
CA THR A 472 -37.90 -6.62 -13.56
C THR A 472 -37.40 -7.96 -14.10
N VAL A 473 -38.29 -8.96 -14.12
CA VAL A 473 -38.05 -10.26 -14.75
C VAL A 473 -37.81 -10.14 -16.26
N ALA A 474 -38.42 -9.14 -16.91
CA ALA A 474 -38.25 -8.89 -18.34
C ALA A 474 -36.78 -8.58 -18.68
N GLU A 475 -36.10 -7.81 -17.83
CA GLU A 475 -34.68 -7.51 -17.97
C GLU A 475 -33.81 -8.76 -17.86
N GLY A 476 -34.02 -9.57 -16.82
CA GLY A 476 -33.26 -10.81 -16.64
C GLY A 476 -33.49 -11.84 -17.77
N ASN A 477 -34.69 -11.86 -18.35
CA ASN A 477 -34.95 -12.67 -19.55
C ASN A 477 -34.22 -12.10 -20.77
N ALA A 478 -34.20 -10.78 -20.94
CA ALA A 478 -33.53 -10.12 -22.06
C ALA A 478 -32.00 -10.29 -22.04
N SER A 479 -31.39 -10.27 -20.86
CA SER A 479 -29.96 -10.57 -20.70
C SER A 479 -29.64 -12.06 -20.85
N GLY A 480 -30.64 -12.93 -20.74
CA GLY A 480 -30.48 -14.39 -20.73
C GLY A 480 -29.93 -14.92 -19.41
N MET A 481 -29.92 -14.12 -18.35
CA MET A 481 -29.23 -14.47 -17.11
C MET A 481 -29.84 -15.65 -16.36
N PHE A 482 -31.17 -15.80 -16.37
CA PHE A 482 -31.79 -16.95 -15.71
C PHE A 482 -31.39 -18.28 -16.34
N ALA A 483 -31.13 -18.29 -17.65
CA ALA A 483 -30.55 -19.45 -18.33
C ALA A 483 -29.06 -19.62 -17.99
N GLY A 484 -28.34 -18.51 -17.80
CA GLY A 484 -26.97 -18.49 -17.27
C GLY A 484 -26.87 -19.14 -15.88
N ILE A 485 -27.71 -18.73 -14.93
CA ILE A 485 -27.79 -19.29 -13.57
C ILE A 485 -28.08 -20.78 -13.63
N ALA A 486 -29.08 -21.18 -14.43
CA ALA A 486 -29.43 -22.59 -14.63
C ALA A 486 -28.30 -23.45 -15.22
N SER A 487 -27.28 -22.82 -15.83
CA SER A 487 -26.13 -23.51 -16.41
C SER A 487 -24.98 -23.74 -15.43
N VAL A 488 -25.02 -23.12 -14.24
CA VAL A 488 -24.01 -23.29 -13.19
C VAL A 488 -24.20 -24.67 -12.55
N PRO A 489 -23.14 -25.51 -12.48
CA PRO A 489 -23.30 -26.92 -12.09
C PRO A 489 -23.39 -27.15 -10.57
N VAL A 490 -23.38 -26.09 -9.77
CA VAL A 490 -23.40 -26.11 -8.31
C VAL A 490 -24.60 -25.33 -7.77
N PRO A 491 -24.99 -25.53 -6.49
CA PRO A 491 -26.04 -24.74 -5.87
C PRO A 491 -25.78 -23.24 -5.95
N TYR A 492 -26.84 -22.49 -6.23
CA TYR A 492 -26.84 -21.04 -6.35
C TYR A 492 -27.70 -20.43 -5.25
N VAL A 493 -27.07 -20.03 -4.16
CA VAL A 493 -27.69 -19.45 -2.97
C VAL A 493 -27.85 -17.95 -3.18
N PHE A 494 -29.06 -17.42 -3.00
CA PHE A 494 -29.37 -16.03 -3.37
C PHE A 494 -30.14 -15.28 -2.28
N VAL A 495 -29.78 -14.02 -2.09
CA VAL A 495 -30.60 -12.97 -1.44
C VAL A 495 -30.87 -11.85 -2.42
N ARG A 496 -32.04 -11.23 -2.30
CA ARG A 496 -32.46 -10.11 -3.12
C ARG A 496 -31.72 -8.82 -2.72
N GLY A 497 -31.18 -8.11 -3.71
CA GLY A 497 -30.67 -6.74 -3.53
C GLY A 497 -31.74 -5.66 -3.75
N ASN A 498 -31.38 -4.38 -3.59
CA ASN A 498 -32.34 -3.31 -3.78
C ASN A 498 -32.70 -3.08 -5.26
N HIS A 499 -31.91 -3.54 -6.22
CA HIS A 499 -32.27 -3.44 -7.63
C HIS A 499 -33.14 -4.60 -8.12
N ASP A 500 -33.43 -5.61 -7.29
CA ASP A 500 -34.14 -6.83 -7.69
C ASP A 500 -35.65 -6.79 -7.39
N ALA A 501 -36.20 -5.60 -7.16
CA ALA A 501 -37.63 -5.35 -6.96
C ALA A 501 -38.00 -3.96 -7.47
N THR A 502 -39.27 -3.73 -7.81
CA THR A 502 -39.81 -2.40 -8.19
C THR A 502 -40.65 -1.73 -7.11
N SER A 503 -40.95 -2.45 -6.03
CA SER A 503 -41.63 -1.94 -4.84
C SER A 503 -41.31 -2.81 -3.62
N ALA A 504 -41.61 -2.34 -2.41
CA ALA A 504 -41.35 -3.09 -1.17
C ALA A 504 -41.98 -4.50 -1.15
N THR A 505 -43.13 -4.67 -1.80
CA THR A 505 -43.89 -5.94 -1.83
C THR A 505 -43.68 -6.73 -3.12
N ASP A 506 -42.81 -6.28 -4.02
CA ASP A 506 -42.57 -6.94 -5.30
C ASP A 506 -41.67 -8.16 -5.11
N ARG A 507 -42.17 -9.32 -5.55
CA ARG A 507 -41.49 -10.62 -5.47
C ARG A 507 -41.25 -11.25 -6.84
N ALA A 508 -41.52 -10.54 -7.94
CA ALA A 508 -41.48 -11.14 -9.27
C ALA A 508 -40.13 -11.77 -9.62
N VAL A 509 -39.01 -11.13 -9.24
CA VAL A 509 -37.66 -11.68 -9.45
C VAL A 509 -37.40 -12.91 -8.58
N LEU A 510 -37.81 -12.88 -7.30
CA LEU A 510 -37.71 -14.02 -6.39
C LEU A 510 -38.52 -15.22 -6.89
N ASP A 511 -39.77 -15.00 -7.29
CA ASP A 511 -40.65 -16.04 -7.84
C ASP A 511 -40.03 -16.66 -9.10
N ARG A 512 -39.38 -15.85 -9.94
CA ARG A 512 -38.67 -16.33 -11.13
C ARG A 512 -37.42 -17.14 -10.77
N MET A 513 -36.66 -16.70 -9.77
CA MET A 513 -35.46 -17.38 -9.28
C MET A 513 -35.79 -18.73 -8.65
N ALA A 514 -36.88 -18.81 -7.86
CA ALA A 514 -37.36 -20.06 -7.25
C ALA A 514 -37.70 -21.16 -8.27
N ALA A 515 -38.03 -20.80 -9.51
CA ALA A 515 -38.30 -21.75 -10.58
C ALA A 515 -37.04 -22.34 -11.24
N ILE A 516 -35.84 -21.91 -10.85
CA ILE A 516 -34.57 -22.39 -11.40
C ILE A 516 -34.07 -23.57 -10.55
N PRO A 517 -33.80 -24.77 -11.13
CA PRO A 517 -33.57 -25.99 -10.36
C PRO A 517 -32.38 -25.98 -9.40
N ASN A 518 -31.34 -25.19 -9.68
CA ASN A 518 -30.14 -25.09 -8.84
C ASN A 518 -30.16 -23.89 -7.89
N VAL A 519 -31.26 -23.13 -7.80
CA VAL A 519 -31.34 -21.94 -6.94
C VAL A 519 -31.94 -22.27 -5.58
N VAL A 520 -31.36 -21.69 -4.53
CA VAL A 520 -31.92 -21.67 -3.17
C VAL A 520 -32.05 -20.23 -2.70
N LEU A 521 -33.27 -19.83 -2.32
CA LEU A 521 -33.53 -18.50 -1.76
C LEU A 521 -33.35 -18.56 -0.24
N LEU A 522 -32.47 -17.72 0.31
CA LEU A 522 -32.30 -17.63 1.77
C LEU A 522 -33.49 -16.95 2.45
N GLN A 523 -34.23 -16.13 1.70
CA GLN A 523 -35.52 -15.60 2.11
C GLN A 523 -36.48 -15.60 0.92
N PRO A 524 -37.33 -16.63 0.75
CA PRO A 524 -38.28 -16.70 -0.35
C PRO A 524 -39.41 -15.66 -0.23
N ASP A 525 -39.80 -15.31 1.00
CA ASP A 525 -40.86 -14.34 1.30
C ASP A 525 -40.67 -13.67 2.68
N ASP A 526 -41.61 -12.82 3.06
CA ASP A 526 -41.55 -12.09 4.34
C ASP A 526 -41.90 -12.97 5.55
N GLU A 527 -42.34 -14.22 5.34
CA GLU A 527 -42.81 -15.14 6.38
C GLU A 527 -41.80 -16.24 6.69
N THR A 528 -40.81 -16.47 5.82
CA THR A 528 -39.92 -17.65 5.90
C THR A 528 -38.47 -17.30 5.58
N TYR A 529 -37.54 -17.86 6.36
CA TYR A 529 -36.11 -17.91 6.07
C TYR A 529 -35.67 -19.35 5.79
N THR A 530 -34.65 -19.51 4.96
CA THR A 530 -34.05 -20.82 4.66
C THR A 530 -32.63 -20.88 5.23
N VAL A 531 -32.37 -21.92 6.03
CA VAL A 531 -31.02 -22.30 6.44
C VAL A 531 -30.52 -23.36 5.47
N VAL A 532 -29.37 -23.08 4.85
CA VAL A 532 -28.65 -23.99 3.98
C VAL A 532 -27.50 -24.59 4.76
N GLU A 533 -27.51 -25.91 4.94
CA GLU A 533 -26.38 -26.62 5.52
C GLU A 533 -25.65 -27.40 4.42
N ALA A 534 -24.36 -27.08 4.24
CA ALA A 534 -23.47 -27.69 3.25
C ALA A 534 -22.26 -28.27 3.97
N GLY A 535 -22.19 -29.60 4.10
CA GLY A 535 -21.01 -30.25 4.71
C GLY A 535 -20.78 -29.86 6.18
N GLY A 536 -21.85 -29.51 6.90
CA GLY A 536 -21.81 -29.01 8.29
C GLY A 536 -21.69 -27.48 8.44
N ILE A 537 -21.43 -26.75 7.35
CA ILE A 537 -21.41 -25.28 7.31
C ILE A 537 -22.84 -24.75 7.17
N ARG A 538 -23.27 -23.89 8.10
CA ARG A 538 -24.63 -23.34 8.18
C ARG A 538 -24.68 -21.92 7.64
N ILE A 539 -25.44 -21.74 6.56
CA ILE A 539 -25.58 -20.49 5.81
C ILE A 539 -27.04 -20.02 5.90
N ALA A 540 -27.28 -18.77 6.28
CA ALA A 540 -28.62 -18.17 6.20
C ALA A 540 -28.53 -16.67 5.91
N GLY A 541 -29.64 -16.06 5.55
CA GLY A 541 -29.64 -14.68 5.12
C GLY A 541 -31.02 -14.08 4.95
N PHE A 542 -31.05 -12.79 4.61
CA PHE A 542 -32.28 -12.05 4.39
C PHE A 542 -32.11 -10.95 3.32
N ASN A 543 -33.21 -10.68 2.63
CA ASN A 543 -33.31 -9.78 1.49
C ASN A 543 -33.21 -8.30 1.90
N ASP A 544 -32.74 -7.45 0.97
CA ASP A 544 -32.87 -5.99 1.11
C ASP A 544 -34.35 -5.60 1.03
N PRO A 545 -34.91 -4.85 2.02
CA PRO A 545 -36.27 -4.35 1.97
C PRO A 545 -36.46 -3.18 0.99
N ARG A 546 -35.38 -2.61 0.46
CA ARG A 546 -35.43 -1.55 -0.56
C ARG A 546 -35.67 -2.14 -1.95
N TRP A 547 -35.96 -1.25 -2.90
CA TRP A 547 -36.31 -1.59 -4.28
C TRP A 547 -35.78 -0.52 -5.25
N PHE A 548 -35.79 -0.83 -6.55
CA PHE A 548 -35.34 0.07 -7.60
C PHE A 548 -36.27 1.29 -7.66
N GLY A 549 -35.69 2.48 -7.52
CA GLY A 549 -36.46 3.74 -7.42
C GLY A 549 -36.84 4.16 -6.00
N ASP A 550 -36.34 3.46 -4.97
CA ASP A 550 -36.34 3.96 -3.59
C ASP A 550 -35.57 5.30 -3.49
N ASP A 551 -35.92 6.13 -2.51
CA ASP A 551 -35.34 7.48 -2.37
C ASP A 551 -33.84 7.51 -2.00
N GLY A 552 -33.25 6.33 -1.71
CA GLY A 552 -31.84 6.15 -1.37
C GLY A 552 -31.42 6.81 -0.06
N LYS A 553 -32.38 7.29 0.75
CA LYS A 553 -32.12 8.00 2.00
C LYS A 553 -32.34 7.10 3.19
N ARG A 554 -31.52 7.30 4.22
CA ARG A 554 -31.62 6.56 5.50
C ARG A 554 -31.58 5.05 5.31
N SER A 555 -30.78 4.55 4.37
CA SER A 555 -30.67 3.11 4.07
C SER A 555 -30.41 2.30 5.33
N LYS A 556 -29.47 2.75 6.19
CA LYS A 556 -29.22 2.17 7.50
C LYS A 556 -30.49 1.96 8.35
N ASP A 557 -31.37 2.96 8.42
CA ASP A 557 -32.62 2.89 9.20
C ASP A 557 -33.61 1.92 8.56
N LYS A 558 -33.67 1.89 7.23
CA LYS A 558 -34.55 0.98 6.45
C LYS A 558 -34.16 -0.49 6.60
N GLN A 559 -32.88 -0.80 6.82
CA GLN A 559 -32.43 -2.17 7.08
C GLN A 559 -32.82 -2.70 8.47
N GLN A 560 -33.04 -1.82 9.46
CA GLN A 560 -33.21 -2.25 10.86
C GLN A 560 -34.43 -3.14 11.12
N PRO A 561 -35.61 -2.93 10.52
CA PRO A 561 -36.76 -3.82 10.72
C PRO A 561 -36.50 -5.24 10.22
N ALA A 562 -35.91 -5.39 9.03
CA ALA A 562 -35.55 -6.69 8.45
C ALA A 562 -34.50 -7.41 9.31
N LYS A 563 -33.44 -6.68 9.71
CA LYS A 563 -32.42 -7.18 10.63
C LYS A 563 -33.05 -7.69 11.94
N ARG A 564 -33.95 -6.92 12.56
CA ARG A 564 -34.60 -7.31 13.82
C ARG A 564 -35.47 -8.56 13.67
N ALA A 565 -36.25 -8.64 12.60
CA ALA A 565 -37.06 -9.83 12.32
C ALA A 565 -36.19 -11.08 12.16
N PHE A 566 -35.08 -10.97 11.41
CA PHE A 566 -34.11 -12.05 11.26
C PHE A 566 -33.49 -12.45 12.60
N VAL A 567 -32.97 -11.49 13.37
CA VAL A 567 -32.37 -11.77 14.69
C VAL A 567 -33.37 -12.49 15.60
N SER A 568 -34.63 -12.01 15.68
CA SER A 568 -35.66 -12.66 16.49
C SER A 568 -36.01 -14.07 16.02
N ALA A 569 -36.02 -14.33 14.71
CA ALA A 569 -36.25 -15.67 14.16
C ALA A 569 -35.13 -16.66 14.53
N PHE A 570 -33.88 -16.17 14.61
CA PHE A 570 -32.68 -16.97 14.87
C PHE A 570 -32.23 -17.01 16.35
N GLU A 571 -32.97 -16.38 17.27
CA GLU A 571 -32.65 -16.37 18.70
C GLU A 571 -32.49 -17.78 19.31
N GLU A 572 -33.29 -18.75 18.87
CA GLU A 572 -33.31 -20.13 19.37
C GLU A 572 -32.63 -21.14 18.43
N GLN A 573 -32.15 -20.68 17.27
CA GLN A 573 -31.45 -21.53 16.29
C GLN A 573 -29.98 -21.70 16.68
N ASP A 574 -29.26 -22.67 16.11
CA ASP A 574 -27.80 -22.74 16.28
C ASP A 574 -27.10 -21.53 15.59
N PRO A 575 -25.85 -21.17 15.97
CA PRO A 575 -25.10 -20.09 15.32
C PRO A 575 -24.85 -20.38 13.83
N LEU A 576 -24.81 -19.30 13.03
CA LEU A 576 -24.52 -19.37 11.60
C LEU A 576 -23.01 -19.24 11.36
N ASP A 577 -22.49 -20.07 10.46
CA ASP A 577 -21.12 -19.95 9.97
C ASP A 577 -21.01 -18.78 8.98
N LEU A 578 -22.04 -18.59 8.15
CA LEU A 578 -22.12 -17.53 7.14
C LEU A 578 -23.49 -16.85 7.11
N LEU A 579 -23.52 -15.57 7.44
CA LEU A 579 -24.69 -14.70 7.30
C LEU A 579 -24.62 -13.91 5.98
N VAL A 580 -25.70 -13.93 5.20
CA VAL A 580 -25.77 -13.28 3.88
C VAL A 580 -26.87 -12.21 3.85
N SER A 581 -26.54 -10.99 3.42
CA SER A 581 -27.54 -9.98 3.01
C SER A 581 -26.92 -9.07 1.96
N HIS A 582 -27.66 -8.10 1.43
CA HIS A 582 -27.14 -7.21 0.40
C HIS A 582 -26.42 -5.98 0.98
N GLU A 583 -26.97 -5.37 2.03
CA GLU A 583 -26.48 -4.10 2.56
C GLU A 583 -25.49 -4.25 3.73
N PRO A 584 -24.43 -3.40 3.81
CA PRO A 584 -23.45 -3.48 4.88
C PRO A 584 -24.05 -3.27 6.28
N TRP A 585 -25.09 -2.44 6.39
CA TRP A 585 -25.76 -2.17 7.68
C TRP A 585 -26.74 -3.26 8.09
N ALA A 586 -27.13 -4.15 7.18
CA ALA A 586 -28.03 -5.25 7.47
C ALA A 586 -27.31 -6.32 8.30
N VAL A 587 -26.07 -6.64 7.95
CA VAL A 587 -25.29 -7.72 8.58
C VAL A 587 -24.35 -7.25 9.70
N GLN A 588 -24.17 -5.94 9.85
CA GLN A 588 -23.32 -5.37 10.90
C GLN A 588 -23.89 -5.70 12.29
N ASP A 589 -23.05 -6.18 13.22
CA ASP A 589 -23.43 -6.48 14.61
C ASP A 589 -24.66 -7.40 14.72
N VAL A 590 -24.76 -8.42 13.86
CA VAL A 590 -25.75 -9.49 14.00
C VAL A 590 -25.18 -10.55 14.95
N PRO A 591 -25.83 -10.84 16.09
CA PRO A 591 -25.34 -11.84 17.02
C PRO A 591 -25.43 -13.24 16.40
N ARG A 592 -24.55 -14.15 16.84
CA ARG A 592 -24.56 -15.58 16.46
C ARG A 592 -24.35 -15.84 14.97
N ALA A 593 -23.57 -14.98 14.32
CA ALA A 593 -23.02 -15.21 12.98
C ALA A 593 -21.49 -15.04 13.05
N ASP A 594 -20.78 -16.08 12.66
CA ASP A 594 -19.32 -16.13 12.72
C ASP A 594 -18.71 -15.25 11.63
N VAL A 595 -19.18 -15.41 10.39
CA VAL A 595 -18.81 -14.57 9.24
C VAL A 595 -20.07 -13.95 8.64
N ALA A 596 -19.98 -12.69 8.22
CA ALA A 596 -21.05 -11.98 7.53
C ALA A 596 -20.61 -11.54 6.13
N VAL A 597 -21.48 -11.60 5.13
CA VAL A 597 -21.21 -11.10 3.77
C VAL A 597 -22.26 -10.09 3.31
N ASN A 598 -21.81 -9.08 2.58
CA ASN A 598 -22.68 -8.10 1.93
C ASN A 598 -22.18 -7.66 0.54
N GLY A 599 -23.06 -7.06 -0.24
CA GLY A 599 -22.80 -6.42 -1.54
C GLY A 599 -22.99 -4.90 -1.51
N HIS A 600 -23.72 -4.38 -2.50
CA HIS A 600 -24.27 -3.02 -2.63
C HIS A 600 -23.27 -1.91 -2.96
N MET A 601 -22.09 -1.93 -2.36
CA MET A 601 -21.13 -0.83 -2.48
C MET A 601 -20.32 -0.86 -3.77
N HIS A 602 -20.42 -1.95 -4.56
CA HIS A 602 -19.64 -2.23 -5.77
C HIS A 602 -18.11 -2.24 -5.57
N THR A 603 -17.64 -2.08 -4.33
CA THR A 603 -16.22 -2.07 -3.98
C THR A 603 -15.95 -3.11 -2.92
N PRO A 604 -14.95 -3.98 -3.11
CA PRO A 604 -14.59 -4.97 -2.10
C PRO A 604 -14.07 -4.31 -0.82
N ASP A 605 -14.48 -4.79 0.35
CA ASP A 605 -14.00 -4.33 1.67
C ASP A 605 -13.98 -5.50 2.69
N LEU A 606 -13.26 -5.32 3.80
CA LEU A 606 -13.17 -6.27 4.92
C LEU A 606 -13.16 -5.52 6.26
N GLU A 607 -14.18 -5.72 7.09
CA GLU A 607 -14.31 -5.05 8.39
C GLU A 607 -14.74 -6.05 9.48
N GLY A 608 -13.83 -6.37 10.40
CA GLY A 608 -14.09 -7.35 11.45
C GLY A 608 -14.43 -8.71 10.86
N ASN A 609 -15.60 -9.25 11.21
CA ASN A 609 -16.11 -10.50 10.65
C ASN A 609 -16.96 -10.33 9.37
N ARG A 610 -17.02 -9.12 8.81
CA ARG A 610 -17.80 -8.81 7.60
C ARG A 610 -16.92 -8.74 6.35
N ILE A 611 -17.32 -9.47 5.33
CA ILE A 611 -16.76 -9.45 3.99
C ILE A 611 -17.73 -8.72 3.05
N GLN A 612 -17.28 -7.61 2.48
CA GLN A 612 -18.05 -6.93 1.44
C GLN A 612 -17.55 -7.37 0.08
N ALA A 613 -18.41 -8.04 -0.67
CA ALA A 613 -18.18 -8.41 -2.06
C ALA A 613 -18.08 -7.15 -2.93
N GLY A 614 -17.18 -7.19 -3.90
CA GLY A 614 -17.18 -6.20 -4.98
C GLY A 614 -18.27 -6.50 -6.00
N THR A 615 -18.24 -5.81 -7.14
CA THR A 615 -19.15 -6.11 -8.25
C THR A 615 -18.57 -7.18 -9.18
N PHE A 616 -19.35 -8.21 -9.50
CA PHE A 616 -18.89 -9.24 -10.44
C PHE A 616 -18.74 -8.70 -11.88
N THR A 617 -19.52 -7.68 -12.25
CA THR A 617 -19.64 -7.21 -13.64
C THR A 617 -19.14 -5.78 -13.88
N GLY A 618 -18.62 -5.11 -12.84
CA GLY A 618 -18.10 -3.74 -12.94
C GLY A 618 -19.14 -2.64 -12.67
N GLY A 619 -20.31 -2.98 -12.11
CA GLY A 619 -21.36 -2.03 -11.75
C GLY A 619 -22.38 -1.76 -12.85
N GLY A 620 -22.64 -2.73 -13.74
CA GLY A 620 -23.64 -2.66 -14.79
C GLY A 620 -23.24 -1.85 -16.04
N PRO A 621 -23.88 -2.08 -17.19
CA PRO A 621 -23.51 -1.46 -18.48
C PRO A 621 -23.70 0.07 -18.55
N LEU A 622 -24.35 0.69 -17.56
CA LEU A 622 -24.71 2.11 -17.55
C LEU A 622 -23.81 3.00 -16.68
N THR A 623 -22.94 2.43 -15.84
CA THR A 623 -21.89 3.21 -15.14
C THR A 623 -20.77 3.64 -16.10
N HIS A 624 -20.80 3.17 -17.36
CA HIS A 624 -19.87 3.51 -18.43
C HIS A 624 -20.20 4.78 -19.23
N PHE A 625 -21.26 5.52 -18.88
CA PHE A 625 -21.69 6.71 -19.62
C PHE A 625 -21.74 7.98 -18.75
N VAL A 626 -20.61 8.38 -18.19
CA VAL A 626 -20.33 9.79 -17.89
C VAL A 626 -19.09 10.16 -18.69
N GLY A 627 -19.29 10.60 -19.93
CA GLY A 627 -18.20 11.01 -20.81
C GLY A 627 -17.54 12.29 -20.29
N SER A 628 -16.23 12.26 -20.06
CA SER A 628 -15.40 13.45 -20.07
C SER A 628 -14.86 13.66 -21.48
N GLU A 629 -15.09 14.85 -22.02
CA GLU A 629 -14.43 15.37 -23.21
C GLU A 629 -12.92 15.41 -22.93
N ASP A 630 -12.19 14.37 -23.32
CA ASP A 630 -10.75 14.38 -23.65
C ASP A 630 -10.24 12.93 -23.59
N GLY A 631 -10.54 12.12 -24.60
CA GLY A 631 -9.75 10.96 -25.09
C GLY A 631 -9.08 9.96 -24.13
N GLU A 632 -9.29 10.02 -22.82
CA GLU A 632 -8.72 9.14 -21.81
C GLU A 632 -9.61 7.89 -21.70
N GLU A 633 -8.95 6.74 -21.77
CA GLU A 633 -9.55 5.43 -21.64
C GLU A 633 -10.34 5.36 -20.31
N LEU A 634 -11.66 5.15 -20.42
CA LEU A 634 -12.59 5.13 -19.29
C LEU A 634 -12.12 4.11 -18.24
N ILE A 635 -11.58 4.58 -17.10
CA ILE A 635 -11.14 3.71 -16.00
C ILE A 635 -12.39 3.25 -15.23
N GLY A 636 -13.00 2.15 -15.67
CA GLY A 636 -14.10 1.49 -14.95
C GLY A 636 -13.67 0.93 -13.58
N GLN A 637 -14.65 0.71 -12.69
CA GLN A 637 -14.42 -0.07 -11.46
C GLN A 637 -14.03 -1.51 -11.86
N PRO A 638 -12.95 -2.08 -11.31
CA PRO A 638 -12.59 -3.47 -11.61
C PRO A 638 -13.68 -4.41 -11.09
N SER A 639 -14.06 -5.39 -11.91
CA SER A 639 -14.86 -6.52 -11.46
C SER A 639 -14.12 -7.29 -10.36
N ALA A 640 -14.86 -7.92 -9.46
CA ALA A 640 -14.29 -8.72 -8.38
C ALA A 640 -15.22 -9.86 -7.95
N PHE A 641 -14.62 -10.91 -7.38
CA PHE A 641 -15.31 -11.96 -6.62
C PHE A 641 -14.38 -12.51 -5.54
N ASP A 642 -14.97 -13.20 -4.57
CA ASP A 642 -14.22 -13.83 -3.49
C ASP A 642 -14.46 -15.34 -3.47
N VAL A 643 -13.42 -16.12 -3.14
CA VAL A 643 -13.50 -17.55 -2.83
C VAL A 643 -13.23 -17.73 -1.36
N LEU A 644 -14.26 -18.14 -0.62
CA LEU A 644 -14.19 -18.42 0.81
C LEU A 644 -13.92 -19.91 1.00
N SER A 645 -12.83 -20.25 1.68
CA SER A 645 -12.47 -21.63 2.01
C SER A 645 -12.78 -21.89 3.47
N PHE A 646 -13.65 -22.85 3.75
CA PHE A 646 -13.89 -23.37 5.10
C PHE A 646 -13.13 -24.69 5.28
N GLY A 647 -12.43 -24.83 6.40
CA GLY A 647 -11.68 -26.04 6.74
C GLY A 647 -12.56 -27.12 7.39
N GLU A 648 -11.99 -28.31 7.62
CA GLU A 648 -12.67 -29.42 8.32
C GLU A 648 -13.06 -29.12 9.77
N THR A 649 -12.60 -28.00 10.33
CA THR A 649 -12.99 -27.49 11.65
C THR A 649 -14.22 -26.58 11.60
N CYS A 650 -14.89 -26.49 10.45
CA CYS A 650 -16.01 -25.58 10.17
C CYS A 650 -15.64 -24.09 10.20
N ARG A 651 -14.34 -23.76 10.25
CA ARG A 651 -13.83 -22.38 10.34
C ARG A 651 -13.47 -21.85 8.97
N LEU A 652 -13.62 -20.54 8.77
CA LEU A 652 -13.08 -19.87 7.59
C LEU A 652 -11.53 -19.88 7.66
N THR A 653 -10.87 -20.58 6.74
CA THR A 653 -9.40 -20.69 6.69
C THR A 653 -8.80 -19.61 5.80
N SER A 654 -9.46 -19.26 4.69
CA SER A 654 -9.00 -18.22 3.79
C SER A 654 -10.10 -17.55 3.00
N VAL A 655 -9.84 -16.29 2.62
CA VAL A 655 -10.61 -15.56 1.61
C VAL A 655 -9.66 -15.18 0.51
N THR A 656 -9.89 -15.70 -0.70
CA THR A 656 -9.11 -15.32 -1.89
C THR A 656 -9.95 -14.37 -2.72
N ARG A 657 -9.51 -13.12 -2.81
CA ARG A 657 -10.19 -12.06 -3.54
C ARG A 657 -9.54 -11.84 -4.90
N TYR A 658 -10.34 -11.90 -5.94
CA TYR A 658 -9.92 -11.73 -7.33
C TYR A 658 -10.46 -10.41 -7.87
N ARG A 659 -9.64 -9.65 -8.60
CA ARG A 659 -10.07 -8.43 -9.31
C ARG A 659 -9.65 -8.50 -10.77
N PHE A 660 -10.52 -8.08 -11.69
CA PHE A 660 -10.26 -8.13 -13.13
C PHE A 660 -10.96 -7.01 -13.90
N ARG A 661 -10.38 -6.58 -15.03
CA ARG A 661 -10.96 -5.59 -15.96
C ARG A 661 -11.14 -6.11 -17.38
N ASN A 662 -10.34 -7.09 -17.79
CA ASN A 662 -10.37 -7.65 -19.14
C ASN A 662 -10.76 -9.14 -19.09
N VAL A 663 -11.63 -9.59 -19.98
CA VAL A 663 -11.95 -11.01 -20.16
C VAL A 663 -11.43 -11.43 -21.54
N ILE A 664 -10.42 -12.29 -21.59
CA ILE A 664 -9.83 -12.80 -22.83
C ILE A 664 -10.34 -14.24 -23.02
N GLU A 665 -11.01 -14.51 -24.14
CA GLU A 665 -11.45 -15.86 -24.51
C GLU A 665 -12.34 -16.54 -23.44
N GLY A 666 -13.16 -15.77 -22.72
CA GLY A 666 -14.03 -16.28 -21.65
C GLY A 666 -13.34 -16.50 -20.31
N ARG A 667 -12.06 -16.16 -20.19
CA ARG A 667 -11.29 -16.19 -18.94
C ARG A 667 -10.99 -14.78 -18.45
N PRO A 668 -11.09 -14.48 -17.15
CA PRO A 668 -10.78 -13.16 -16.64
C PRO A 668 -9.26 -13.00 -16.59
N ALA A 669 -8.74 -11.95 -17.19
CA ALA A 669 -7.37 -11.48 -16.96
C ALA A 669 -7.39 -10.67 -15.65
N TYR A 670 -7.04 -11.35 -14.56
CA TYR A 670 -7.02 -10.74 -13.24
C TYR A 670 -5.90 -9.68 -13.14
N ASP A 671 -6.27 -8.50 -12.65
CA ASP A 671 -5.36 -7.40 -12.37
C ASP A 671 -4.67 -7.59 -11.01
N ASP A 672 -5.38 -8.21 -10.06
CA ASP A 672 -4.94 -8.38 -8.67
C ASP A 672 -5.59 -9.61 -8.04
N VAL A 673 -4.84 -10.31 -7.18
CA VAL A 673 -5.32 -11.43 -6.37
C VAL A 673 -4.75 -11.27 -4.97
N SER A 674 -5.63 -11.12 -3.98
CA SER A 674 -5.24 -10.99 -2.57
C SER A 674 -5.74 -12.18 -1.77
N LEU A 675 -4.85 -12.83 -1.01
CA LEU A 675 -5.19 -13.91 -0.10
C LEU A 675 -5.20 -13.40 1.34
N VAL A 676 -6.34 -13.55 2.02
CA VAL A 676 -6.53 -13.11 3.41
C VAL A 676 -6.70 -14.32 4.31
N ASN A 677 -6.00 -14.32 5.45
CA ASN A 677 -6.16 -15.36 6.48
C ASN A 677 -7.56 -15.25 7.12
N GLY A 678 -8.33 -16.33 7.04
CA GLY A 678 -9.71 -16.41 7.53
C GLY A 678 -9.83 -16.25 9.05
N SER A 679 -8.81 -16.61 9.83
CA SER A 679 -8.80 -16.44 11.30
C SER A 679 -8.90 -14.98 11.77
N ARG A 680 -8.64 -14.00 10.89
CA ARG A 680 -8.82 -12.58 11.20
C ARG A 680 -10.27 -12.12 11.07
N ILE A 681 -11.07 -12.84 10.28
CA ILE A 681 -12.47 -12.55 10.00
C ILE A 681 -13.30 -13.38 10.97
N ASP A 682 -13.02 -14.68 11.02
CA ASP A 682 -13.72 -15.64 11.83
C ASP A 682 -13.03 -15.81 13.19
N THR A 683 -13.55 -15.09 14.20
CA THR A 683 -12.86 -14.88 15.50
C THR A 683 -13.19 -15.90 16.59
N VAL A 684 -14.09 -16.86 16.32
CA VAL A 684 -14.41 -17.95 17.24
C VAL A 684 -13.21 -18.92 17.38
N THR A 685 -12.92 -19.37 18.59
CA THR A 685 -11.66 -20.09 18.87
C THR A 685 -11.83 -21.58 19.15
N GLU A 686 -13.03 -22.03 19.50
CA GLU A 686 -13.31 -23.43 19.83
C GLU A 686 -14.72 -23.82 19.37
N ASP A 687 -14.81 -24.52 18.25
CA ASP A 687 -16.03 -25.22 17.85
C ASP A 687 -15.69 -26.70 17.70
N GLY A 688 -16.32 -27.55 18.51
CA GLY A 688 -16.06 -29.00 18.52
C GLY A 688 -16.65 -29.74 17.31
N ARG A 689 -17.10 -28.98 16.29
CA ARG A 689 -17.71 -29.50 15.05
C ARG A 689 -16.64 -29.93 14.06
N THR A 690 -16.99 -30.95 13.28
CA THR A 690 -16.22 -31.39 12.11
C THR A 690 -17.09 -31.17 10.88
N CYS A 691 -16.52 -30.52 9.88
CA CYS A 691 -17.14 -30.29 8.58
C CYS A 691 -16.40 -31.10 7.51
N GLU A 692 -17.11 -31.53 6.49
CA GLU A 692 -16.59 -32.37 5.41
C GLU A 692 -17.12 -31.87 4.06
N LYS A 693 -16.45 -32.24 2.97
CA LYS A 693 -16.90 -31.87 1.62
C LYS A 693 -18.28 -32.47 1.34
N PRO A 694 -19.29 -31.67 0.92
CA PRO A 694 -20.60 -32.21 0.60
C PRO A 694 -20.50 -33.29 -0.49
N GLU A 695 -21.10 -34.46 -0.26
CA GLU A 695 -21.13 -35.49 -1.30
C GLU A 695 -22.14 -35.11 -2.40
N PRO A 696 -21.73 -35.14 -3.68
CA PRO A 696 -22.64 -34.81 -4.78
C PRO A 696 -23.73 -35.89 -4.93
N GLY A 697 -25.00 -35.46 -4.87
CA GLY A 697 -26.16 -36.32 -5.13
C GLY A 697 -26.58 -36.37 -6.61
N ALA A 698 -27.81 -36.84 -6.88
CA ALA A 698 -28.31 -36.98 -8.25
C ALA A 698 -28.77 -35.64 -8.85
N GLY A 699 -29.28 -34.74 -8.00
CA GLY A 699 -29.55 -33.34 -8.29
C GLY A 699 -28.50 -32.41 -7.68
N VAL A 700 -28.39 -31.20 -8.24
CA VAL A 700 -27.41 -30.19 -7.81
C VAL A 700 -27.60 -29.79 -6.34
N LEU A 701 -28.84 -29.77 -5.85
CA LEU A 701 -29.18 -29.39 -4.48
C LEU A 701 -29.14 -30.55 -3.47
N ASP A 702 -28.97 -31.79 -3.93
CA ASP A 702 -29.03 -32.98 -3.05
C ASP A 702 -27.87 -33.03 -2.04
N ALA A 703 -26.81 -32.28 -2.29
CA ALA A 703 -25.67 -32.10 -1.39
C ALA A 703 -25.97 -31.13 -0.22
N LEU A 704 -27.14 -30.49 -0.21
CA LEU A 704 -27.55 -29.51 0.78
C LEU A 704 -28.68 -30.04 1.66
N THR A 705 -28.65 -29.69 2.95
CA THR A 705 -29.81 -29.81 3.83
C THR A 705 -30.47 -28.44 3.97
N LEU A 706 -31.76 -28.34 3.60
CA LEU A 706 -32.52 -27.10 3.65
C LEU A 706 -33.51 -27.14 4.81
N THR A 707 -33.44 -26.16 5.71
CA THR A 707 -34.36 -26.04 6.86
C THR A 707 -35.08 -24.70 6.81
N GLU A 708 -36.41 -24.72 6.85
CA GLU A 708 -37.23 -23.51 6.93
C GLU A 708 -37.34 -23.01 8.38
N VAL A 709 -37.14 -21.71 8.57
CA VAL A 709 -37.30 -21.02 9.84
C VAL A 709 -38.38 -19.94 9.66
N PRO A 710 -39.52 -20.04 10.37
CA PRO A 710 -40.58 -19.06 10.25
C PRO A 710 -40.13 -17.70 10.81
N ALA A 711 -40.47 -16.62 10.11
CA ALA A 711 -40.27 -15.27 10.59
C ALA A 711 -41.10 -15.04 11.85
N LYS A 712 -40.44 -14.56 12.92
CA LYS A 712 -41.13 -14.14 14.15
C LYS A 712 -41.40 -12.63 14.04
N PRO A 713 -42.59 -12.14 14.43
CA PRO A 713 -42.79 -10.71 14.60
C PRO A 713 -41.74 -10.18 15.60
N PRO A 714 -41.14 -9.01 15.36
CA PRO A 714 -40.12 -8.47 16.25
C PRO A 714 -40.70 -8.37 17.67
N ALA A 715 -39.94 -8.82 18.67
CA ALA A 715 -40.34 -8.68 20.06
C ALA A 715 -40.70 -7.21 20.34
N ALA A 716 -41.88 -6.98 20.92
CA ALA A 716 -42.30 -5.63 21.29
C ALA A 716 -41.32 -5.08 22.33
N GLU A 717 -40.69 -3.93 22.03
CA GLU A 717 -39.83 -3.19 22.97
C GLU A 717 -40.59 -2.70 24.21
#